data_AF-A0A9P6PTJ7-F1
#
_entry.id   AF-A0A9P6PTJ7-F1
#
_cell.length_a   1.000
_cell.length_b   1.000
_cell.length_c   1.000
_cell.angle_alpha   90.00
_cell.angle_beta   90.00
_cell.angle_gamma   90.00
#
_symmetry.space_group_name_H-M   'P 1'
#
loop_
_entity.id
_entity.type
_entity.pdbx_description
1 polymer ?
#
loop_
_entity_poly.entity_id
_entity_poly.type
_entity_poly.pdbx_seq_one_letter_code
_entity_poly.pdbx_strand_id
1 'polypeptide(L)'
;MMFLKSKGSIQSDFEALFWFKKAAELGHPEAQFYIGDMYEHDTQLRKDLARAVHWYGKAARQGHRKAERRLLALIPQKLPCEQDDSFPPDDPDASNDRAPRFSGRRLLGDSAGKTGGKASSNPPSESDSNDSSSDSDESQARDSDEPNSGAGAIRVPHRRPSLVLGDLIGTSAIGFAYRIRYINMSCIAREIVISKSQFYRTTIQEEIGLLQRLRHPHLISFYEAQEQQERVYFIVEFADKGSLADVIQSETLLSWPTKFRLADEMARGLEYLHYKDVLHGHLRSTNVLLTKHMEVKLADYGLQALRSASADATETSSTPSSPALAHSNLRWMAPELLDNTSRHSTKSDIYALGMVMWEMAASCTEPFKDLTDNVTIMTHIKDGGRERLPGGTPNRYRAWVERCWEEDAGDRPEAGEILFSEDDLKIEDSRPDVNVERLPEGRSAKTGRTFEDAGGNVSSKDDSGVDNSQEDVSLDISPDVIAVKMPISDALELKSATVAPELSDTAMRAEANDVEAQFALAEIYDKGSITGVEQVDKKAVHWYSRAAENGHIHGQYHLALHYLVGRGVPESHNEALRWFQRAADQDDAASQYQIGAMYQAGLGVEKNAATAVAWYRKAAERGYAESQLHLGRMYLSGQDVEQSDVEAVKWLTKAASQGNPSGQFSLGLMYENGRGVKQSDVEAFEWFTKAAIQGNSGGQSSLGLMYENGRGVEQSDVEAVKWFTKAANQGSSDGQFSLGLMCLNGRGVKQSDVEAVKWFTKAASQGDPDGQFNLGVMYLTGRGAVQSDVKAAKWFTKAADQGNSDGQFSLGLMYESGRGVEQSDVDAVKWITMAARQGNPSGQNSLGLMYKNGRGVELSDIEAFKWFSKAASQGDPDGQLNLGLMYERGRGVEQSDAEAFEWFTKAAIQGNLDAQSSLGLMYKSGRGVEQSNVEAIKWFTKAAAQGSSLATLSLRVLYQKERGVEQSGNQKILFARNTKQRHVEASK
;
A
#
# COMPACT_ATOMS: atom_id res chain seq x y z
N MET A 1 -10.43 -28.52 37.88
CA MET A 1 -8.95 -28.56 37.90
C MET A 1 -8.43 -29.76 38.68
N MET A 2 -8.44 -29.76 40.02
CA MET A 2 -7.86 -30.85 40.86
C MET A 2 -8.28 -32.27 40.44
N PHE A 3 -9.58 -32.53 40.22
CA PHE A 3 -10.12 -33.83 39.81
C PHE A 3 -9.60 -34.36 38.45
N LEU A 4 -9.10 -33.47 37.58
CA LEU A 4 -8.55 -33.84 36.26
C LEU A 4 -7.01 -33.97 36.32
N LYS A 5 -6.32 -33.12 37.09
CA LYS A 5 -4.90 -33.34 37.44
C LYS A 5 -4.72 -34.66 38.20
N SER A 6 -5.63 -35.02 39.12
CA SER A 6 -5.62 -36.31 39.84
C SER A 6 -5.98 -37.53 38.97
N LYS A 7 -6.34 -37.34 37.70
CA LYS A 7 -6.52 -38.41 36.71
C LYS A 7 -5.52 -38.34 35.55
N GLY A 8 -4.51 -37.47 35.63
CA GLY A 8 -3.45 -37.34 34.62
C GLY A 8 -3.93 -36.95 33.22
N SER A 9 -5.15 -36.42 33.08
CA SER A 9 -5.83 -36.27 31.79
C SER A 9 -5.63 -34.91 31.10
N ILE A 10 -4.72 -34.09 31.62
CA ILE A 10 -4.34 -32.77 31.10
C ILE A 10 -2.84 -32.60 31.41
N GLN A 11 -2.03 -32.22 30.41
CA GLN A 11 -0.57 -32.17 30.56
C GLN A 11 -0.02 -30.77 30.86
N SER A 12 -0.77 -29.70 30.60
CA SER A 12 -0.36 -28.32 30.92
C SER A 12 -1.51 -27.47 31.48
N ASP A 13 -1.16 -26.39 32.20
CA ASP A 13 -2.16 -25.44 32.69
C ASP A 13 -2.74 -24.56 31.56
N PHE A 14 -2.03 -24.40 30.43
CA PHE A 14 -2.58 -23.81 29.21
C PHE A 14 -3.70 -24.65 28.58
N GLU A 15 -3.52 -25.97 28.53
CA GLU A 15 -4.56 -26.90 28.05
C GLU A 15 -5.79 -26.87 28.98
N ALA A 16 -5.58 -26.79 30.30
CA ALA A 16 -6.67 -26.60 31.26
C ALA A 16 -7.45 -25.28 31.02
N LEU A 17 -6.73 -24.18 30.73
CA LEU A 17 -7.30 -22.87 30.45
C LEU A 17 -8.15 -22.87 29.16
N PHE A 18 -7.67 -23.52 28.10
CA PHE A 18 -8.41 -23.68 26.84
C PHE A 18 -9.77 -24.36 27.05
N TRP A 19 -9.79 -25.49 27.76
CA TRP A 19 -11.04 -26.20 28.04
C TRP A 19 -11.96 -25.45 29.01
N PHE A 20 -11.42 -24.68 29.97
CA PHE A 20 -12.22 -23.76 30.81
C PHE A 20 -12.89 -22.66 29.98
N LYS A 21 -12.17 -22.05 29.03
CA LYS A 21 -12.71 -21.01 28.14
C LYS A 21 -13.84 -21.56 27.29
N LYS A 22 -13.62 -22.72 26.67
CA LYS A 22 -14.64 -23.43 25.89
C LYS A 22 -15.86 -23.81 26.72
N ALA A 23 -15.70 -24.23 27.98
CA ALA A 23 -16.81 -24.51 28.89
C ALA A 23 -17.60 -23.26 29.31
N ALA A 24 -16.92 -22.11 29.50
CA ALA A 24 -17.56 -20.83 29.79
C ALA A 24 -18.35 -20.29 28.58
N GLU A 25 -17.79 -20.43 27.38
CA GLU A 25 -18.44 -20.09 26.10
C GLU A 25 -19.66 -20.97 25.82
N LEU A 26 -19.58 -22.27 26.12
CA LEU A 26 -20.71 -23.22 26.10
C LEU A 26 -21.73 -23.01 27.24
N GLY A 27 -21.53 -22.02 28.10
CA GLY A 27 -22.54 -21.57 29.07
C GLY A 27 -22.30 -21.94 30.54
N HIS A 28 -21.30 -22.75 30.90
CA HIS A 28 -21.23 -23.31 32.26
C HIS A 28 -20.97 -22.22 33.34
N PRO A 29 -21.86 -22.03 34.34
CA PRO A 29 -21.82 -20.89 35.26
C PRO A 29 -20.54 -20.81 36.11
N GLU A 30 -20.06 -21.91 36.72
CA GLU A 30 -18.77 -21.92 37.42
C GLU A 30 -17.60 -21.52 36.50
N ALA A 31 -17.54 -22.03 35.27
CA ALA A 31 -16.45 -21.73 34.34
C ALA A 31 -16.45 -20.24 33.93
N GLN A 32 -17.64 -19.67 33.72
CA GLN A 32 -17.82 -18.23 33.49
C GLN A 32 -17.38 -17.40 34.71
N PHE A 33 -17.70 -17.83 35.93
CA PHE A 33 -17.23 -17.15 37.14
C PHE A 33 -15.71 -17.19 37.27
N TYR A 34 -15.09 -18.37 37.14
CA TYR A 34 -13.63 -18.49 37.27
C TYR A 34 -12.87 -17.69 36.21
N ILE A 35 -13.38 -17.60 34.97
CA ILE A 35 -12.76 -16.75 33.94
C ILE A 35 -12.95 -15.26 34.22
N GLY A 36 -14.08 -14.85 34.80
CA GLY A 36 -14.22 -13.49 35.33
C GLY A 36 -13.17 -13.17 36.39
N ASP A 37 -12.93 -14.12 37.30
CA ASP A 37 -11.96 -14.03 38.39
C ASP A 37 -10.51 -13.92 37.91
N MET A 38 -10.16 -14.67 36.84
CA MET A 38 -8.84 -14.64 36.21
C MET A 38 -8.59 -13.32 35.46
N TYR A 39 -9.60 -12.74 34.83
CA TYR A 39 -9.52 -11.41 34.21
C TYR A 39 -9.50 -10.25 35.23
N GLU A 40 -10.00 -10.43 36.45
CA GLU A 40 -9.96 -9.40 37.49
C GLU A 40 -8.61 -9.37 38.24
N HIS A 41 -8.07 -10.54 38.57
CA HIS A 41 -6.94 -10.69 39.50
C HIS A 41 -5.59 -11.04 38.84
N ASP A 42 -5.52 -11.06 37.50
CA ASP A 42 -4.29 -11.28 36.70
C ASP A 42 -3.59 -12.64 36.95
N THR A 43 -4.34 -13.64 37.42
CA THR A 43 -3.81 -14.94 37.91
C THR A 43 -3.42 -15.94 36.81
N GLN A 44 -3.68 -15.61 35.55
CA GLN A 44 -3.34 -16.39 34.34
C GLN A 44 -3.72 -15.70 33.01
N LEU A 45 -4.44 -14.58 33.06
CA LEU A 45 -4.90 -13.82 31.90
C LEU A 45 -4.69 -12.33 32.19
N ARG A 46 -4.14 -11.58 31.23
CA ARG A 46 -3.91 -10.14 31.35
C ARG A 46 -5.18 -9.43 31.82
N LYS A 47 -5.08 -8.73 32.95
CA LYS A 47 -6.16 -8.03 33.64
C LYS A 47 -7.02 -7.17 32.70
N ASP A 48 -8.32 -7.46 32.67
CA ASP A 48 -9.34 -6.77 31.87
C ASP A 48 -10.66 -6.74 32.66
N LEU A 49 -10.93 -5.61 33.32
CA LEU A 49 -12.07 -5.46 34.21
C LEU A 49 -13.42 -5.51 33.47
N ALA A 50 -13.45 -5.09 32.19
CA ALA A 50 -14.66 -5.14 31.38
C ALA A 50 -15.02 -6.59 31.01
N ARG A 51 -14.02 -7.42 30.66
CA ARG A 51 -14.20 -8.86 30.47
C ARG A 51 -14.57 -9.57 31.76
N ALA A 52 -13.98 -9.18 32.89
CA ALA A 52 -14.36 -9.71 34.20
C ALA A 52 -15.86 -9.50 34.49
N VAL A 53 -16.34 -8.25 34.38
CA VAL A 53 -17.75 -7.89 34.55
C VAL A 53 -18.66 -8.60 33.54
N HIS A 54 -18.25 -8.74 32.27
CA HIS A 54 -19.02 -9.48 31.25
C HIS A 54 -19.20 -10.96 31.62
N TRP A 55 -18.14 -11.64 32.05
CA TRP A 55 -18.18 -13.06 32.41
C TRP A 55 -18.92 -13.31 33.73
N TYR A 56 -18.69 -12.47 34.75
CA TYR A 56 -19.51 -12.48 35.97
C TYR A 56 -20.99 -12.20 35.64
N GLY A 57 -21.29 -11.28 34.72
CA GLY A 57 -22.64 -10.94 34.28
C GLY A 57 -23.34 -12.04 33.48
N LYS A 58 -22.59 -12.96 32.85
CA LYS A 58 -23.15 -14.20 32.29
C LYS A 58 -23.43 -15.25 33.37
N ALA A 59 -22.51 -15.44 34.31
CA ALA A 59 -22.69 -16.40 35.41
C ALA A 59 -23.81 -15.99 36.38
N ALA A 60 -23.91 -14.70 36.72
CA ALA A 60 -24.95 -14.17 37.61
C ALA A 60 -26.37 -14.32 37.03
N ARG A 61 -26.55 -14.10 35.72
CA ARG A 61 -27.81 -14.35 35.01
C ARG A 61 -28.24 -15.83 34.99
N GLN A 62 -27.36 -16.75 35.38
CA GLN A 62 -27.64 -18.17 35.58
C GLN A 62 -27.74 -18.55 37.07
N GLY A 63 -27.87 -17.58 37.98
CA GLY A 63 -28.05 -17.79 39.42
C GLY A 63 -26.77 -18.05 40.21
N HIS A 64 -25.58 -17.84 39.63
CA HIS A 64 -24.31 -18.11 40.30
C HIS A 64 -23.98 -17.03 41.37
N ARG A 65 -24.48 -17.22 42.59
CA ARG A 65 -24.42 -16.29 43.76
C ARG A 65 -23.04 -15.76 44.19
N LYS A 66 -21.94 -16.29 43.64
CA LYS A 66 -20.59 -15.72 43.81
C LYS A 66 -20.30 -14.63 42.77
N ALA A 67 -20.71 -14.85 41.52
CA ALA A 67 -20.55 -13.89 40.43
C ALA A 67 -21.42 -12.64 40.67
N GLU A 68 -22.66 -12.86 41.10
CA GLU A 68 -23.61 -11.82 41.48
C GLU A 68 -23.04 -10.88 42.57
N ARG A 69 -22.53 -11.44 43.67
CA ARG A 69 -21.88 -10.66 44.73
C ARG A 69 -20.60 -9.96 44.27
N ARG A 70 -19.81 -10.56 43.39
CA ARG A 70 -18.58 -9.92 42.88
C ARG A 70 -18.88 -8.78 41.91
N LEU A 71 -19.92 -8.93 41.08
CA LEU A 71 -20.40 -7.88 40.18
C LEU A 71 -21.00 -6.70 40.95
N LEU A 72 -21.75 -6.94 42.04
CA LEU A 72 -22.20 -5.89 42.96
C LEU A 72 -21.03 -5.15 43.62
N ALA A 73 -19.94 -5.84 43.96
CA ALA A 73 -18.72 -5.24 44.51
C ALA A 73 -17.85 -4.51 43.48
N LEU A 74 -18.19 -4.57 42.18
CA LEU A 74 -17.48 -3.90 41.08
C LEU A 74 -18.22 -2.65 40.55
N ILE A 75 -19.39 -2.32 41.10
CA ILE A 75 -20.12 -1.08 40.79
C ILE A 75 -19.64 0.03 41.73
N PRO A 76 -19.16 1.19 41.23
CA PRO A 76 -18.79 2.32 42.09
C PRO A 76 -20.02 2.86 42.84
N GLN A 77 -19.95 2.91 44.17
CA GLN A 77 -20.95 3.61 44.97
C GLN A 77 -20.80 5.13 44.77
N LYS A 78 -21.85 5.79 44.29
CA LYS A 78 -21.97 7.26 44.37
C LYS A 78 -22.50 7.66 45.75
N LEU A 79 -21.91 8.72 46.29
CA LEU A 79 -22.39 9.52 47.42
C LEU A 79 -22.24 11.00 47.06
N PRO A 80 -23.05 11.92 47.63
CA PRO A 80 -24.33 11.74 48.30
C PRO A 80 -25.51 12.28 47.46
N CYS A 81 -26.71 12.30 48.03
CA CYS A 81 -27.79 13.20 47.62
C CYS A 81 -28.06 14.17 48.78
N GLU A 82 -28.40 15.43 48.48
CA GLU A 82 -28.85 16.40 49.49
C GLU A 82 -30.36 16.25 49.73
N GLN A 83 -30.77 16.51 50.99
CA GLN A 83 -32.01 17.14 51.48
C GLN A 83 -33.38 16.78 50.83
N ASP A 84 -34.46 16.51 51.58
CA ASP A 84 -34.64 16.50 53.05
C ASP A 84 -35.86 15.64 53.48
N ASP A 85 -36.27 15.79 54.75
CA ASP A 85 -37.58 15.48 55.36
C ASP A 85 -37.90 14.03 55.83
N SER A 86 -37.66 13.84 57.14
CA SER A 86 -38.61 13.26 58.11
C SER A 86 -38.82 11.74 58.23
N PHE A 87 -38.02 11.15 59.15
CA PHE A 87 -38.32 10.19 60.24
C PHE A 87 -39.39 9.04 60.16
N PRO A 88 -39.18 7.94 60.91
CA PRO A 88 -39.92 6.65 60.81
C PRO A 88 -40.79 6.42 62.08
N PRO A 89 -41.14 5.19 62.57
CA PRO A 89 -41.03 3.83 62.00
C PRO A 89 -42.35 3.00 62.10
N ASP A 90 -42.34 1.74 61.64
CA ASP A 90 -42.56 0.56 62.52
C ASP A 90 -42.47 -0.81 61.78
N ASP A 91 -42.35 -1.88 62.57
CA ASP A 91 -42.12 -3.31 62.26
C ASP A 91 -43.48 -4.10 62.26
N PRO A 92 -43.56 -5.46 62.17
CA PRO A 92 -42.91 -6.45 61.29
C PRO A 92 -43.90 -7.50 60.68
N ASP A 93 -43.32 -8.56 60.06
CA ASP A 93 -43.78 -9.98 60.12
C ASP A 93 -44.90 -10.51 59.15
N ALA A 94 -45.14 -11.82 59.25
CA ALA A 94 -46.21 -12.67 58.67
C ALA A 94 -46.02 -13.23 57.24
N SER A 95 -45.54 -14.46 57.23
CA SER A 95 -45.36 -15.45 56.16
C SER A 95 -46.64 -16.08 55.54
N ASN A 96 -46.41 -16.93 54.52
CA ASN A 96 -47.30 -17.99 53.99
C ASN A 96 -48.53 -17.56 53.13
N ASP A 97 -49.08 -18.39 52.22
CA ASP A 97 -48.74 -19.79 51.84
C ASP A 97 -48.98 -20.10 50.32
N ARG A 98 -48.68 -21.33 49.89
CA ARG A 98 -49.02 -21.90 48.56
C ARG A 98 -50.50 -22.32 48.51
N ALA A 99 -51.23 -22.37 47.39
CA ALA A 99 -51.10 -23.32 46.26
C ALA A 99 -52.28 -23.08 45.22
N PRO A 100 -52.70 -24.03 44.35
CA PRO A 100 -52.08 -24.31 43.04
C PRO A 100 -53.03 -24.23 41.81
N ARG A 101 -52.51 -24.67 40.64
CA ARG A 101 -53.11 -24.70 39.28
C ARG A 101 -54.47 -25.43 39.15
N PHE A 102 -55.30 -25.05 38.15
CA PHE A 102 -55.53 -25.84 36.90
C PHE A 102 -56.43 -25.14 35.83
N SER A 103 -56.35 -25.61 34.56
CA SER A 103 -57.26 -25.47 33.37
C SER A 103 -58.47 -24.50 33.40
N GLY A 104 -58.80 -23.67 32.39
CA GLY A 104 -58.76 -23.85 30.93
C GLY A 104 -60.19 -23.84 30.29
N ARG A 105 -60.35 -23.17 29.13
CA ARG A 105 -61.54 -23.09 28.20
C ARG A 105 -62.71 -22.09 28.44
N ARG A 106 -62.76 -21.07 27.55
CA ARG A 106 -63.82 -20.70 26.57
C ARG A 106 -65.34 -20.66 26.92
N LEU A 107 -65.91 -19.48 26.58
CA LEU A 107 -67.16 -19.18 25.81
C LEU A 107 -68.51 -18.87 26.52
N LEU A 108 -69.32 -18.07 25.80
CA LEU A 108 -70.64 -17.44 26.08
C LEU A 108 -70.55 -16.11 26.88
N GLY A 109 -71.30 -15.03 26.54
CA GLY A 109 -72.16 -14.78 25.36
C GLY A 109 -72.85 -13.38 25.39
N ASP A 110 -73.42 -12.96 24.24
CA ASP A 110 -74.52 -11.96 24.06
C ASP A 110 -74.28 -10.45 24.34
N SER A 111 -74.96 -9.48 23.67
CA SER A 111 -75.81 -9.50 22.45
C SER A 111 -76.07 -8.08 21.83
N ALA A 112 -76.49 -8.06 20.54
CA ALA A 112 -77.19 -7.00 19.75
C ALA A 112 -76.61 -5.55 19.67
N GLY A 113 -76.65 -4.80 18.55
CA GLY A 113 -77.19 -4.91 17.17
C GLY A 113 -76.63 -3.71 16.34
N LYS A 114 -77.13 -3.13 15.24
CA LYS A 114 -78.14 -3.27 14.14
C LYS A 114 -77.75 -2.13 13.11
N THR A 115 -78.03 -2.04 11.79
CA THR A 115 -78.63 -2.81 10.67
C THR A 115 -78.23 -2.06 9.35
N GLY A 116 -78.30 -2.59 8.11
CA GLY A 116 -78.77 -3.91 7.65
C GLY A 116 -78.91 -4.18 6.13
N GLY A 117 -78.39 -3.34 5.20
CA GLY A 117 -78.44 -3.60 3.74
C GLY A 117 -78.12 -2.36 2.87
N LYS A 118 -77.78 -2.42 1.57
CA LYS A 118 -77.81 -3.46 0.50
C LYS A 118 -76.76 -3.09 -0.60
N ALA A 119 -76.42 -3.85 -1.65
CA ALA A 119 -76.31 -5.31 -1.94
C ALA A 119 -75.79 -5.50 -3.42
N SER A 120 -75.35 -6.72 -3.79
CA SER A 120 -75.01 -7.21 -5.18
C SER A 120 -73.88 -6.51 -5.98
N SER A 121 -73.06 -7.16 -6.83
CA SER A 121 -72.86 -8.61 -7.14
C SER A 121 -71.55 -8.87 -7.93
N ASN A 122 -71.02 -10.10 -7.87
CA ASN A 122 -69.86 -10.66 -8.61
C ASN A 122 -70.28 -11.33 -9.96
N PRO A 123 -69.39 -12.00 -10.76
CA PRO A 123 -68.06 -11.69 -11.36
C PRO A 123 -68.11 -12.01 -12.90
N PRO A 124 -67.21 -12.76 -13.62
CA PRO A 124 -65.73 -12.95 -13.67
C PRO A 124 -65.15 -12.72 -15.12
N SER A 125 -64.22 -13.59 -15.61
CA SER A 125 -63.62 -13.75 -16.98
C SER A 125 -62.52 -12.73 -17.39
N GLU A 126 -61.28 -13.11 -17.80
CA GLU A 126 -60.79 -13.77 -19.05
C GLU A 126 -60.75 -12.81 -20.28
N SER A 127 -59.74 -12.77 -21.15
CA SER A 127 -58.40 -13.43 -21.21
C SER A 127 -57.41 -12.69 -22.16
N ASP A 128 -56.21 -13.24 -22.33
CA ASP A 128 -55.32 -13.24 -23.52
C ASP A 128 -54.84 -11.97 -24.25
N SER A 129 -53.49 -11.90 -24.42
CA SER A 129 -52.80 -11.47 -25.65
C SER A 129 -52.85 -9.96 -26.02
N ASN A 130 -52.05 -9.41 -26.94
CA ASN A 130 -50.74 -9.77 -27.51
C ASN A 130 -50.10 -8.49 -28.09
N ASP A 131 -48.77 -8.48 -28.30
CA ASP A 131 -48.07 -7.66 -29.32
C ASP A 131 -48.18 -6.11 -29.23
N SER A 132 -47.32 -5.30 -29.85
CA SER A 132 -45.94 -5.48 -30.34
C SER A 132 -45.27 -4.08 -30.48
N SER A 133 -44.08 -4.04 -31.11
CA SER A 133 -43.44 -2.94 -31.88
C SER A 133 -44.22 -1.62 -32.11
N SER A 134 -43.58 -0.45 -32.24
CA SER A 134 -42.28 -0.20 -32.90
C SER A 134 -41.68 1.19 -32.53
N ASP A 135 -40.39 1.40 -32.82
CA ASP A 135 -39.84 2.35 -33.84
C ASP A 135 -40.61 3.67 -34.16
N SER A 136 -39.97 4.83 -34.42
CA SER A 136 -38.54 5.17 -34.55
C SER A 136 -38.33 6.71 -34.59
N ASP A 137 -37.07 7.10 -34.89
CA ASP A 137 -36.65 8.29 -35.63
C ASP A 137 -36.37 9.64 -34.95
N GLU A 138 -35.09 9.97 -35.09
CA GLU A 138 -34.41 11.27 -35.19
C GLU A 138 -35.23 12.43 -35.79
N SER A 139 -34.97 13.67 -35.36
CA SER A 139 -33.98 14.53 -36.07
C SER A 139 -33.89 15.99 -35.59
N GLN A 140 -32.63 16.42 -35.41
CA GLN A 140 -31.99 17.73 -35.72
C GLN A 140 -32.57 19.10 -35.30
N ALA A 141 -31.61 20.04 -35.12
CA ALA A 141 -31.71 21.51 -35.13
C ALA A 141 -32.42 22.21 -33.95
N ARG A 142 -32.10 23.46 -33.58
CA ARG A 142 -30.82 24.21 -33.48
C ARG A 142 -31.13 25.56 -32.78
N ASP A 143 -30.13 26.15 -32.12
CA ASP A 143 -29.93 27.59 -31.85
C ASP A 143 -31.14 28.51 -31.52
N SER A 144 -31.28 28.96 -30.26
CA SER A 144 -31.25 30.40 -29.88
C SER A 144 -31.60 30.67 -28.40
N ASP A 145 -30.73 31.44 -27.74
CA ASP A 145 -30.98 32.49 -26.73
C ASP A 145 -31.89 32.26 -25.49
N GLU A 146 -31.27 32.44 -24.32
CA GLU A 146 -31.89 32.72 -23.01
C GLU A 146 -32.36 34.19 -22.88
N PRO A 147 -33.07 34.58 -21.80
CA PRO A 147 -33.87 33.79 -20.85
C PRO A 147 -35.30 34.36 -20.66
N ASN A 148 -36.22 33.61 -20.04
CA ASN A 148 -37.33 34.23 -19.31
C ASN A 148 -37.84 33.40 -18.12
N SER A 149 -38.20 34.09 -17.04
CA SER A 149 -38.75 33.51 -15.81
C SER A 149 -40.22 33.11 -15.95
N GLY A 150 -40.55 31.86 -15.64
CA GLY A 150 -41.95 31.39 -15.59
C GLY A 150 -42.12 30.21 -14.64
N ALA A 151 -42.80 30.41 -13.51
CA ALA A 151 -42.99 29.38 -12.49
C ALA A 151 -44.05 28.33 -12.89
N GLY A 152 -43.65 27.31 -13.63
CA GLY A 152 -44.46 26.13 -13.95
C GLY A 152 -44.27 25.01 -12.93
N ALA A 153 -45.28 24.75 -12.09
CA ALA A 153 -45.17 23.75 -11.02
C ALA A 153 -45.15 22.29 -11.55
N ILE A 154 -43.96 21.69 -11.61
CA ILE A 154 -43.82 20.26 -11.90
C ILE A 154 -44.39 19.43 -10.73
N ARG A 155 -45.30 18.50 -11.05
CA ARG A 155 -45.88 17.56 -10.07
C ARG A 155 -44.78 16.69 -9.45
N VAL A 156 -44.56 16.83 -8.14
CA VAL A 156 -43.66 15.96 -7.36
C VAL A 156 -44.26 14.54 -7.30
N PRO A 157 -43.56 13.49 -7.78
CA PRO A 157 -43.97 12.11 -7.55
C PRO A 157 -43.78 11.77 -6.06
N HIS A 158 -44.88 11.55 -5.33
CA HIS A 158 -44.84 11.18 -3.91
C HIS A 158 -44.43 9.72 -3.67
N ARG A 159 -43.16 9.42 -3.94
CA ARG A 159 -42.33 8.41 -3.27
C ARG A 159 -40.87 8.70 -3.65
N ARG A 160 -40.05 9.11 -2.68
CA ARG A 160 -38.60 9.16 -2.88
C ARG A 160 -38.12 7.74 -3.22
N PRO A 161 -37.44 7.51 -4.37
CA PRO A 161 -36.79 6.23 -4.60
C PRO A 161 -35.71 6.03 -3.54
N SER A 162 -35.62 4.83 -2.97
CA SER A 162 -34.53 4.47 -2.06
C SER A 162 -33.20 4.56 -2.80
N LEU A 163 -32.17 5.14 -2.18
CA LEU A 163 -30.87 5.31 -2.80
C LEU A 163 -30.24 3.94 -3.08
N VAL A 164 -30.12 3.60 -4.37
CA VAL A 164 -29.40 2.41 -4.83
C VAL A 164 -27.95 2.82 -5.06
N LEU A 165 -27.10 2.50 -4.08
CA LEU A 165 -25.65 2.65 -4.21
C LEU A 165 -25.13 1.66 -5.26
N GLY A 166 -24.42 2.16 -6.27
CA GLY A 166 -23.68 1.35 -7.23
C GLY A 166 -22.24 1.12 -6.79
N ASP A 167 -21.33 1.08 -7.76
CA ASP A 167 -19.92 0.77 -7.53
C ASP A 167 -19.25 1.75 -6.54
N LEU A 168 -18.44 1.23 -5.63
CA LEU A 168 -17.58 2.04 -4.77
C LEU A 168 -16.42 2.60 -5.60
N ILE A 169 -16.38 3.92 -5.79
CA ILE A 169 -15.33 4.62 -6.55
C ILE A 169 -14.16 5.01 -5.66
N GLY A 170 -14.39 5.37 -4.40
CA GLY A 170 -13.29 5.80 -3.51
C GLY A 170 -13.65 5.92 -2.03
N THR A 171 -12.61 6.16 -1.22
CA THR A 171 -12.68 6.32 0.23
C THR A 171 -12.04 7.63 0.65
N SER A 172 -12.76 8.46 1.40
CA SER A 172 -12.27 9.75 1.92
C SER A 172 -12.34 9.78 3.45
N ALA A 173 -11.67 10.75 4.08
CA ALA A 173 -11.64 10.90 5.55
C ALA A 173 -13.03 11.13 6.19
N ILE A 174 -14.06 11.47 5.41
CA ILE A 174 -15.45 11.66 5.87
C ILE A 174 -16.42 10.54 5.44
N GLY A 175 -15.97 9.58 4.62
CA GLY A 175 -16.80 8.46 4.17
C GLY A 175 -16.48 7.92 2.76
N PHE A 176 -17.26 6.90 2.37
CA PHE A 176 -17.22 6.20 1.09
C PHE A 176 -17.91 6.99 -0.05
N ALA A 177 -17.43 6.87 -1.28
CA ALA A 177 -18.03 7.50 -2.47
C ALA A 177 -18.49 6.45 -3.49
N TYR A 178 -19.80 6.42 -3.77
CA TYR A 178 -20.45 5.45 -4.64
C TYR A 178 -20.94 6.09 -5.93
N ARG A 179 -20.83 5.38 -7.07
CA ARG A 179 -21.51 5.78 -8.30
C ARG A 179 -23.01 5.54 -8.18
N ILE A 180 -23.83 6.49 -8.61
CA ILE A 180 -25.29 6.31 -8.70
C ILE A 180 -25.83 6.84 -10.03
N ARG A 181 -27.03 6.37 -10.40
CA ARG A 181 -27.88 7.04 -11.40
C ARG A 181 -29.01 7.77 -10.67
N TYR A 182 -29.01 9.10 -10.71
CA TYR A 182 -29.98 9.94 -10.01
C TYR A 182 -30.71 10.83 -11.04
N ILE A 183 -32.04 10.70 -11.11
CA ILE A 183 -32.89 11.41 -12.08
C ILE A 183 -32.30 11.34 -13.51
N ASN A 184 -31.97 10.12 -13.95
CA ASN A 184 -31.30 9.77 -15.22
C ASN A 184 -29.88 10.33 -15.44
N MET A 185 -29.35 11.20 -14.57
CA MET A 185 -27.96 11.65 -14.59
C MET A 185 -27.03 10.64 -13.90
N SER A 186 -25.73 10.67 -14.25
CA SER A 186 -24.68 10.00 -13.48
C SER A 186 -24.16 10.94 -12.40
N CYS A 187 -24.22 10.50 -11.14
CA CYS A 187 -23.83 11.28 -9.97
C CYS A 187 -22.97 10.43 -9.02
N ILE A 188 -22.35 11.08 -8.04
CA ILE A 188 -21.71 10.42 -6.89
C ILE A 188 -22.62 10.57 -5.67
N ALA A 189 -22.84 9.48 -4.93
CA ALA A 189 -23.33 9.51 -3.56
C ALA A 189 -22.13 9.38 -2.62
N ARG A 190 -21.79 10.46 -1.89
CA ARG A 190 -20.75 10.44 -0.87
C ARG A 190 -21.37 10.28 0.51
N GLU A 191 -21.03 9.20 1.19
CA GLU A 191 -21.41 8.94 2.56
C GLU A 191 -20.78 9.98 3.50
N ILE A 192 -21.56 10.40 4.49
CA ILE A 192 -21.13 11.19 5.65
C ILE A 192 -21.64 10.46 6.90
N VAL A 193 -20.71 10.17 7.82
CA VAL A 193 -21.02 9.59 9.13
C VAL A 193 -21.37 10.72 10.10
N ILE A 194 -22.54 10.64 10.74
CA ILE A 194 -23.06 11.70 11.61
C ILE A 194 -23.14 11.21 13.06
N SER A 195 -22.57 11.98 13.98
CA SER A 195 -22.71 11.77 15.43
C SER A 195 -24.18 11.89 15.87
N LYS A 196 -24.61 11.07 16.85
CA LYS A 196 -26.02 11.03 17.31
C LYS A 196 -26.49 12.28 18.07
N SER A 197 -25.67 13.32 18.16
CA SER A 197 -26.01 14.60 18.77
C SER A 197 -27.05 15.38 17.95
N GLN A 198 -28.05 15.92 18.65
CA GLN A 198 -29.08 16.78 18.06
C GLN A 198 -28.49 18.10 17.50
N PHE A 199 -27.39 18.58 18.10
CA PHE A 199 -26.68 19.80 17.69
C PHE A 199 -26.16 19.68 16.25
N TYR A 200 -25.38 18.63 15.97
CA TYR A 200 -24.79 18.40 14.65
C TYR A 200 -25.84 18.18 13.55
N ARG A 201 -27.01 17.62 13.87
CA ARG A 201 -28.12 17.52 12.90
C ARG A 201 -28.68 18.88 12.46
N THR A 202 -28.60 19.92 13.27
CA THR A 202 -29.05 21.28 12.90
C THR A 202 -28.02 21.95 11.99
N THR A 203 -26.75 21.93 12.41
CA THR A 203 -25.62 22.48 11.63
C THR A 203 -25.54 21.89 10.22
N ILE A 204 -25.75 20.57 10.09
CA ILE A 204 -25.73 19.88 8.79
C ILE A 204 -26.88 20.35 7.87
N GLN A 205 -28.04 20.73 8.40
CA GLN A 205 -29.13 21.27 7.58
C GLN A 205 -28.82 22.68 7.06
N GLU A 206 -28.12 23.49 7.85
CA GLU A 206 -27.64 24.82 7.45
C GLU A 206 -26.54 24.72 6.38
N GLU A 207 -25.59 23.78 6.56
CA GLU A 207 -24.47 23.53 5.63
C GLU A 207 -24.97 22.93 4.29
N ILE A 208 -25.93 21.98 4.31
CA ILE A 208 -26.66 21.54 3.11
C ILE A 208 -27.37 22.72 2.43
N GLY A 209 -28.03 23.57 3.22
CA GLY A 209 -28.73 24.75 2.73
C GLY A 209 -27.81 25.78 2.07
N LEU A 210 -26.55 25.87 2.49
CA LEU A 210 -25.50 26.66 1.81
C LEU A 210 -25.10 25.98 0.48
N LEU A 211 -24.74 24.70 0.50
CA LEU A 211 -24.30 23.96 -0.69
C LEU A 211 -25.34 23.95 -1.82
N GLN A 212 -26.64 23.89 -1.51
CA GLN A 212 -27.71 23.98 -2.53
C GLN A 212 -27.77 25.32 -3.28
N ARG A 213 -27.31 26.41 -2.65
CA ARG A 213 -27.31 27.79 -3.18
C ARG A 213 -26.04 28.13 -3.97
N LEU A 214 -24.99 27.30 -3.92
CA LEU A 214 -23.74 27.53 -4.64
C LEU A 214 -23.82 26.89 -6.03
N ARG A 215 -23.76 27.72 -7.09
CA ARG A 215 -23.78 27.31 -8.50
C ARG A 215 -22.75 28.13 -9.27
N HIS A 216 -21.72 27.46 -9.79
CA HIS A 216 -20.67 28.07 -10.58
C HIS A 216 -20.01 26.98 -11.45
N PRO A 217 -19.58 27.24 -12.70
CA PRO A 217 -19.03 26.20 -13.58
C PRO A 217 -17.87 25.41 -12.95
N HIS A 218 -16.99 26.09 -12.21
CA HIS A 218 -15.79 25.51 -11.61
C HIS A 218 -15.97 24.94 -10.19
N LEU A 219 -17.22 24.76 -9.73
CA LEU A 219 -17.54 24.06 -8.48
C LEU A 219 -18.27 22.74 -8.77
N ILE A 220 -18.07 21.72 -7.93
CA ILE A 220 -18.79 20.45 -8.05
C ILE A 220 -20.27 20.63 -7.66
N SER A 221 -21.20 20.38 -8.58
CA SER A 221 -22.61 20.68 -8.33
C SER A 221 -23.21 19.75 -7.28
N PHE A 222 -23.66 20.29 -6.15
CA PHE A 222 -24.48 19.58 -5.17
C PHE A 222 -25.94 19.48 -5.63
N TYR A 223 -26.62 18.35 -5.39
CA TYR A 223 -28.02 18.14 -5.78
C TYR A 223 -28.95 17.96 -4.56
N GLU A 224 -28.78 16.87 -3.79
CA GLU A 224 -29.62 16.54 -2.63
C GLU A 224 -28.77 15.80 -1.57
N ALA A 225 -29.18 15.86 -0.30
CA ALA A 225 -28.72 14.95 0.74
C ALA A 225 -29.84 13.96 1.12
N GLN A 226 -29.53 12.67 1.21
CA GLN A 226 -30.51 11.63 1.56
C GLN A 226 -30.05 10.83 2.79
N GLU A 227 -30.93 10.65 3.79
CA GLU A 227 -30.67 9.84 4.99
C GLU A 227 -31.17 8.40 4.79
N GLN A 228 -30.31 7.41 5.06
CA GLN A 228 -30.61 5.98 4.96
C GLN A 228 -29.75 5.20 5.98
N GLN A 229 -30.39 4.43 6.87
CA GLN A 229 -29.73 3.58 7.87
C GLN A 229 -28.75 4.33 8.81
N GLU A 230 -29.21 5.45 9.40
CA GLU A 230 -28.40 6.36 10.25
C GLU A 230 -27.18 6.99 9.55
N ARG A 231 -27.09 6.92 8.22
CA ARG A 231 -26.07 7.57 7.39
C ARG A 231 -26.71 8.60 6.47
N VAL A 232 -25.98 9.66 6.12
CA VAL A 232 -26.41 10.64 5.10
C VAL A 232 -25.51 10.53 3.88
N TYR A 233 -26.10 10.63 2.69
CA TYR A 233 -25.39 10.58 1.42
C TYR A 233 -25.60 11.89 0.68
N PHE A 234 -24.51 12.60 0.39
CA PHE A 234 -24.50 13.81 -0.43
C PHE A 234 -24.42 13.42 -1.90
N ILE A 235 -25.43 13.81 -2.68
CA ILE A 235 -25.53 13.52 -4.11
C ILE A 235 -24.94 14.70 -4.88
N VAL A 236 -23.82 14.46 -5.58
CA VAL A 236 -23.03 15.47 -6.29
C VAL A 236 -22.74 15.08 -7.74
N GLU A 237 -22.34 16.06 -8.54
CA GLU A 237 -21.86 15.92 -9.91
C GLU A 237 -20.75 14.88 -10.07
N PHE A 238 -20.76 14.13 -11.17
CA PHE A 238 -19.73 13.15 -11.49
C PHE A 238 -18.66 13.76 -12.39
N ALA A 239 -17.53 14.14 -11.80
CA ALA A 239 -16.32 14.51 -12.52
C ALA A 239 -15.59 13.24 -13.00
N ASP A 240 -15.54 13.02 -14.30
CA ASP A 240 -15.28 11.71 -14.91
C ASP A 240 -13.79 11.40 -15.21
N LYS A 241 -12.86 12.32 -14.90
CA LYS A 241 -11.41 12.05 -14.88
C LYS A 241 -10.81 11.82 -13.49
N GLY A 242 -11.60 11.92 -12.41
CA GLY A 242 -11.09 11.82 -11.04
C GLY A 242 -10.50 13.13 -10.55
N SER A 243 -9.48 13.07 -9.68
CA SER A 243 -8.81 14.26 -9.13
C SER A 243 -7.62 14.72 -9.97
N LEU A 244 -7.22 15.98 -9.80
CA LEU A 244 -5.99 16.53 -10.36
C LEU A 244 -4.75 15.78 -9.84
N ALA A 245 -4.78 15.27 -8.60
CA ALA A 245 -3.72 14.42 -8.07
C ALA A 245 -3.57 13.12 -8.89
N ASP A 246 -4.68 12.43 -9.19
CA ASP A 246 -4.66 11.20 -10.01
C ASP A 246 -4.09 11.49 -11.41
N VAL A 247 -4.46 12.63 -12.00
CA VAL A 247 -3.96 13.05 -13.32
C VAL A 247 -2.47 13.38 -13.29
N ILE A 248 -1.98 14.09 -12.26
CA ILE A 248 -0.54 14.36 -12.08
C ILE A 248 0.25 13.05 -11.91
N GLN A 249 -0.26 12.10 -11.15
CA GLN A 249 0.39 10.79 -10.93
C GLN A 249 0.31 9.85 -12.13
N SER A 250 -0.59 10.09 -13.10
CA SER A 250 -0.84 9.19 -14.24
C SER A 250 0.25 9.14 -15.33
N GLU A 251 1.46 9.63 -15.05
CA GLU A 251 2.58 9.86 -15.99
C GLU A 251 2.24 10.75 -17.21
N THR A 252 1.03 11.31 -17.27
CA THR A 252 0.58 12.16 -18.38
C THR A 252 1.07 13.60 -18.16
N LEU A 253 2.21 13.96 -18.76
CA LEU A 253 2.78 15.30 -18.66
C LEU A 253 1.78 16.36 -19.17
N LEU A 254 1.30 17.22 -18.27
CA LEU A 254 0.45 18.36 -18.62
C LEU A 254 1.27 19.44 -19.34
N SER A 255 0.82 19.88 -20.52
CA SER A 255 1.43 21.00 -21.25
C SER A 255 1.26 22.33 -20.51
N TRP A 256 2.16 23.30 -20.74
CA TRP A 256 2.07 24.60 -20.05
C TRP A 256 0.73 25.34 -20.27
N PRO A 257 0.18 25.44 -21.49
CA PRO A 257 -1.17 25.98 -21.70
C PRO A 257 -2.26 25.28 -20.88
N THR A 258 -2.13 23.98 -20.63
CA THR A 258 -3.07 23.24 -19.76
C THR A 258 -2.90 23.65 -18.30
N LYS A 259 -1.65 23.74 -17.79
CA LYS A 259 -1.38 24.16 -16.41
C LYS A 259 -1.85 25.60 -16.14
N PHE A 260 -1.67 26.50 -17.11
CA PHE A 260 -2.17 27.88 -17.07
C PHE A 260 -3.70 27.93 -16.99
N ARG A 261 -4.41 27.25 -17.90
CA ARG A 261 -5.88 27.21 -17.90
C ARG A 261 -6.45 26.60 -16.61
N LEU A 262 -5.86 25.52 -16.11
CA LEU A 262 -6.32 24.90 -14.85
C LEU A 262 -6.13 25.85 -13.64
N ALA A 263 -5.04 26.63 -13.60
CA ALA A 263 -4.85 27.64 -12.57
C ALA A 263 -5.90 28.78 -12.65
N ASP A 264 -6.17 29.26 -13.86
CA ASP A 264 -7.21 30.29 -14.14
C ASP A 264 -8.61 29.83 -13.70
N GLU A 265 -9.01 28.60 -14.05
CA GLU A 265 -10.31 28.04 -13.68
C GLU A 265 -10.44 27.77 -12.17
N MET A 266 -9.35 27.36 -11.49
CA MET A 266 -9.32 27.27 -10.03
C MET A 266 -9.44 28.65 -9.35
N ALA A 267 -8.76 29.67 -9.87
CA ALA A 267 -8.83 31.03 -9.36
C ALA A 267 -10.25 31.59 -9.45
N ARG A 268 -10.92 31.48 -10.60
CA ARG A 268 -12.35 31.84 -10.77
C ARG A 268 -13.26 31.05 -9.82
N GLY A 269 -12.94 29.78 -9.56
CA GLY A 269 -13.64 28.94 -8.60
C GLY A 269 -13.57 29.47 -7.17
N LEU A 270 -12.40 29.92 -6.73
CA LEU A 270 -12.19 30.56 -5.43
C LEU A 270 -12.81 31.96 -5.36
N GLU A 271 -12.67 32.77 -6.41
CA GLU A 271 -13.26 34.11 -6.50
C GLU A 271 -14.78 34.07 -6.24
N TYR A 272 -15.49 33.13 -6.88
CA TYR A 272 -16.91 32.92 -6.64
C TYR A 272 -17.21 32.50 -5.18
N LEU A 273 -16.40 31.62 -4.59
CA LEU A 273 -16.58 31.18 -3.19
C LEU A 273 -16.36 32.34 -2.21
N HIS A 274 -15.27 33.09 -2.38
CA HIS A 274 -14.93 34.26 -1.55
C HIS A 274 -15.97 35.37 -1.68
N TYR A 275 -16.49 35.63 -2.89
CA TYR A 275 -17.63 36.54 -3.12
C TYR A 275 -18.94 36.08 -2.44
N LYS A 276 -19.07 34.79 -2.10
CA LYS A 276 -20.21 34.25 -1.33
C LYS A 276 -19.95 34.15 0.18
N ASP A 277 -18.83 34.69 0.67
CA ASP A 277 -18.37 34.55 2.06
C ASP A 277 -18.21 33.08 2.47
N VAL A 278 -17.73 32.25 1.52
CA VAL A 278 -17.45 30.82 1.72
C VAL A 278 -15.95 30.59 1.51
N LEU A 279 -15.30 30.04 2.53
CA LEU A 279 -13.91 29.59 2.44
C LEU A 279 -13.84 28.13 1.97
N HIS A 280 -12.80 27.79 1.23
CA HIS A 280 -12.54 26.41 0.86
C HIS A 280 -11.89 25.65 2.02
N GLY A 281 -10.88 26.25 2.66
CA GLY A 281 -10.20 25.81 3.88
C GLY A 281 -9.49 24.45 3.80
N HIS A 282 -9.43 23.84 2.61
CA HIS A 282 -8.95 22.47 2.39
C HIS A 282 -8.63 22.24 0.90
N LEU A 283 -8.13 23.26 0.20
CA LEU A 283 -7.73 23.16 -1.21
C LEU A 283 -6.41 22.39 -1.32
N ARG A 284 -6.38 21.41 -2.23
CA ARG A 284 -5.25 20.51 -2.56
C ARG A 284 -5.57 19.73 -3.84
N SER A 285 -4.58 19.22 -4.55
CA SER A 285 -4.77 18.48 -5.82
C SER A 285 -5.81 17.34 -5.76
N THR A 286 -5.97 16.67 -4.62
CA THR A 286 -6.97 15.59 -4.42
C THR A 286 -8.42 16.09 -4.37
N ASN A 287 -8.62 17.38 -4.07
CA ASN A 287 -9.94 18.00 -3.91
C ASN A 287 -10.33 18.86 -5.13
N VAL A 288 -9.42 19.00 -6.10
CA VAL A 288 -9.69 19.55 -7.42
C VAL A 288 -10.05 18.38 -8.32
N LEU A 289 -11.30 18.29 -8.77
CA LEU A 289 -11.77 17.24 -9.67
C LEU A 289 -11.77 17.74 -11.13
N LEU A 290 -11.71 16.80 -12.08
CA LEU A 290 -11.63 17.11 -13.51
C LEU A 290 -12.72 16.37 -14.32
N THR A 291 -13.31 17.06 -15.29
CA THR A 291 -14.16 16.43 -16.31
C THR A 291 -13.32 15.79 -17.42
N LYS A 292 -13.94 14.95 -18.27
CA LYS A 292 -13.39 14.47 -19.54
C LYS A 292 -12.72 15.58 -20.38
N HIS A 293 -13.29 16.78 -20.38
CA HIS A 293 -12.83 17.94 -21.15
C HIS A 293 -11.71 18.72 -20.44
N MET A 294 -11.19 18.22 -19.31
CA MET A 294 -10.18 18.87 -18.46
C MET A 294 -10.67 20.18 -17.83
N GLU A 295 -11.97 20.31 -17.58
CA GLU A 295 -12.56 21.46 -16.86
C GLU A 295 -12.42 21.23 -15.35
N VAL A 296 -12.04 22.28 -14.61
CA VAL A 296 -11.91 22.25 -13.14
C VAL A 296 -13.28 22.15 -12.46
N LYS A 297 -13.33 21.34 -11.40
CA LYS A 297 -14.42 21.26 -10.42
C LYS A 297 -13.84 21.22 -9.01
N LEU A 298 -13.77 22.36 -8.32
CA LEU A 298 -13.41 22.39 -6.89
C LEU A 298 -14.47 21.61 -6.10
N ALA A 299 -14.03 20.71 -5.24
CA ALA A 299 -14.86 19.93 -4.32
C ALA A 299 -14.44 20.19 -2.87
N ASP A 300 -15.23 19.76 -1.90
CA ASP A 300 -14.88 19.84 -0.46
C ASP A 300 -14.68 21.26 0.09
N TYR A 301 -15.25 22.26 -0.58
CA TYR A 301 -15.52 23.60 -0.04
C TYR A 301 -16.75 23.57 0.90
N GLY A 302 -16.83 24.51 1.86
CA GLY A 302 -18.04 24.69 2.68
C GLY A 302 -18.50 23.45 3.49
N LEU A 303 -17.54 22.65 3.98
CA LEU A 303 -17.76 21.47 4.84
C LEU A 303 -17.02 21.58 6.19
N GLN A 304 -16.81 22.81 6.67
CA GLN A 304 -15.93 23.05 7.82
C GLN A 304 -16.56 22.61 9.15
N ALA A 305 -17.88 22.78 9.31
CA ALA A 305 -18.57 22.39 10.54
C ALA A 305 -18.84 20.88 10.58
N LEU A 306 -19.13 20.28 9.42
CA LEU A 306 -19.16 18.82 9.24
C LEU A 306 -17.84 18.13 9.61
N ARG A 307 -16.69 18.74 9.30
CA ARG A 307 -15.36 18.18 9.64
C ARG A 307 -15.12 18.11 11.14
N SER A 308 -15.43 19.18 11.90
CA SER A 308 -15.34 19.15 13.36
C SER A 308 -16.34 18.17 13.98
N ALA A 309 -17.58 18.12 13.49
CA ALA A 309 -18.58 17.15 13.92
C ALA A 309 -18.17 15.67 13.72
N SER A 310 -17.37 15.40 12.68
CA SER A 310 -16.86 14.05 12.37
C SER A 310 -15.66 13.64 13.23
N ALA A 311 -14.91 14.59 13.82
CA ALA A 311 -13.78 14.27 14.69
C ALA A 311 -14.27 13.71 16.04
N ASP A 312 -15.16 14.45 16.72
CA ASP A 312 -15.84 14.03 17.96
C ASP A 312 -16.48 12.64 17.86
N ALA A 313 -17.03 12.31 16.68
CA ALA A 313 -17.71 11.05 16.43
C ALA A 313 -16.80 9.80 16.57
N THR A 314 -15.47 9.98 16.59
CA THR A 314 -14.49 8.89 16.67
C THR A 314 -13.87 8.69 18.06
N GLU A 315 -14.12 9.57 19.03
CA GLU A 315 -13.53 9.48 20.37
C GLU A 315 -14.24 8.47 21.30
N THR A 316 -14.03 7.18 21.07
CA THR A 316 -14.34 6.12 22.06
C THR A 316 -13.14 5.19 22.32
N SER A 317 -11.95 5.77 22.53
CA SER A 317 -10.77 5.06 23.04
C SER A 317 -9.97 5.95 23.98
N SER A 318 -9.76 5.51 25.22
CA SER A 318 -9.26 6.36 26.31
C SER A 318 -7.72 6.48 26.36
N THR A 319 -7.14 7.17 25.39
CA THR A 319 -5.82 7.84 25.47
C THR A 319 -5.83 9.09 24.60
N PRO A 320 -5.36 10.26 25.07
CA PRO A 320 -5.21 11.45 24.23
C PRO A 320 -3.97 11.32 23.33
N SER A 321 -4.04 10.43 22.33
CA SER A 321 -2.92 10.08 21.46
C SER A 321 -3.16 10.52 20.01
N SER A 322 -2.83 11.80 19.76
CA SER A 322 -2.74 12.48 18.46
C SER A 322 -4.02 12.61 17.62
N PRO A 323 -4.46 13.85 17.25
CA PRO A 323 -5.59 14.07 16.33
C PRO A 323 -5.18 13.76 14.87
N ALA A 324 -5.06 12.47 14.54
CA ALA A 324 -4.49 11.99 13.27
C ALA A 324 -5.25 12.47 12.02
N LEU A 325 -6.53 12.85 12.15
CA LEU A 325 -7.34 13.37 11.03
C LEU A 325 -7.05 14.84 10.68
N ALA A 326 -6.44 15.61 11.60
CA ALA A 326 -6.02 17.00 11.35
C ALA A 326 -4.67 17.09 10.64
N HIS A 327 -3.84 16.06 10.74
CA HIS A 327 -2.43 16.08 10.35
C HIS A 327 -2.15 15.84 8.85
N SER A 328 -3.16 15.50 8.04
CA SER A 328 -2.96 15.07 6.64
C SER A 328 -2.91 16.22 5.61
N ASN A 329 -3.20 17.45 6.03
CA ASN A 329 -3.30 18.63 5.15
C ASN A 329 -2.18 19.67 5.35
N LEU A 330 -1.30 19.44 6.33
CA LEU A 330 -0.30 20.40 6.81
C LEU A 330 0.53 21.02 5.68
N ARG A 331 0.97 20.19 4.73
CA ARG A 331 1.78 20.57 3.55
C ARG A 331 1.11 21.60 2.63
N TRP A 332 -0.20 21.85 2.76
CA TRP A 332 -0.97 22.85 1.99
C TRP A 332 -1.46 24.03 2.84
N MET A 333 -1.22 24.04 4.16
CA MET A 333 -1.69 25.10 5.05
C MET A 333 -0.78 26.33 5.00
N ALA A 334 -1.39 27.51 4.98
CA ALA A 334 -0.69 28.78 5.05
C ALA A 334 -0.03 28.97 6.44
N PRO A 335 1.13 29.67 6.54
CA PRO A 335 1.89 29.82 7.78
C PRO A 335 1.04 30.31 8.96
N GLU A 336 0.15 31.28 8.72
CA GLU A 336 -0.72 31.85 9.77
C GLU A 336 -1.68 30.83 10.38
N LEU A 337 -2.04 29.75 9.67
CA LEU A 337 -2.94 28.70 10.14
C LEU A 337 -2.23 27.62 10.97
N LEU A 338 -0.90 27.66 11.04
CA LEU A 338 -0.09 26.73 11.82
C LEU A 338 0.08 27.21 13.28
N ASP A 339 -0.45 28.38 13.63
CA ASP A 339 -0.60 28.85 15.01
C ASP A 339 -1.99 28.51 15.57
N ASN A 340 -2.01 27.99 16.79
CA ASN A 340 -3.15 27.35 17.45
C ASN A 340 -4.27 28.33 17.91
N THR A 341 -4.29 29.53 17.31
CA THR A 341 -5.16 30.67 17.60
C THR A 341 -5.84 31.24 16.35
N SER A 342 -5.33 30.91 15.16
CA SER A 342 -5.77 31.48 13.89
C SER A 342 -6.98 30.78 13.29
N ARG A 343 -7.62 31.43 12.31
CA ARG A 343 -8.74 30.87 11.54
C ARG A 343 -8.46 31.02 10.05
N HIS A 344 -9.01 30.11 9.25
CA HIS A 344 -8.97 30.18 7.80
C HIS A 344 -9.47 31.55 7.30
N SER A 345 -8.83 32.03 6.24
CA SER A 345 -9.11 33.28 5.55
C SER A 345 -9.13 33.07 4.03
N THR A 346 -9.64 34.04 3.27
CA THR A 346 -9.56 34.02 1.80
C THR A 346 -8.10 33.91 1.32
N LYS A 347 -7.19 34.66 1.96
CA LYS A 347 -5.74 34.67 1.70
C LYS A 347 -5.04 33.35 2.06
N SER A 348 -5.63 32.52 2.92
CA SER A 348 -5.15 31.16 3.20
C SER A 348 -5.55 30.16 2.10
N ASP A 349 -6.69 30.35 1.43
CA ASP A 349 -7.04 29.57 0.23
C ASP A 349 -6.13 29.93 -0.96
N ILE A 350 -5.69 31.20 -1.07
CA ILE A 350 -4.73 31.65 -2.10
C ILE A 350 -3.37 30.97 -1.93
N TYR A 351 -2.87 30.84 -0.70
CA TYR A 351 -1.66 30.07 -0.42
C TYR A 351 -1.79 28.62 -0.85
N ALA A 352 -2.92 27.98 -0.51
CA ALA A 352 -3.20 26.60 -0.91
C ALA A 352 -3.32 26.46 -2.45
N LEU A 353 -3.84 27.46 -3.16
CA LEU A 353 -3.81 27.51 -4.64
C LEU A 353 -2.38 27.56 -5.17
N GLY A 354 -1.50 28.36 -4.56
CA GLY A 354 -0.07 28.39 -4.87
C GLY A 354 0.59 27.00 -4.72
N MET A 355 0.24 26.26 -3.66
CA MET A 355 0.70 24.88 -3.48
C MET A 355 0.20 23.95 -4.60
N VAL A 356 -1.08 24.00 -4.98
CA VAL A 356 -1.62 23.19 -6.10
C VAL A 356 -1.01 23.57 -7.46
N MET A 357 -0.70 24.86 -7.66
CA MET A 357 0.03 25.33 -8.84
C MET A 357 1.47 24.78 -8.86
N TRP A 358 2.15 24.69 -7.72
CA TRP A 358 3.42 23.99 -7.63
C TRP A 358 3.27 22.48 -7.91
N GLU A 359 2.23 21.81 -7.39
CA GLU A 359 2.01 20.37 -7.66
C GLU A 359 1.91 20.09 -9.17
N MET A 360 1.20 20.96 -9.91
CA MET A 360 1.14 20.91 -11.38
C MET A 360 2.48 21.26 -12.04
N ALA A 361 3.26 22.21 -11.51
CA ALA A 361 4.55 22.61 -12.08
C ALA A 361 5.62 21.52 -11.92
N ALA A 362 5.74 20.95 -10.70
CA ALA A 362 6.69 19.91 -10.32
C ALA A 362 6.29 18.49 -10.77
N SER A 363 5.04 18.29 -11.22
CA SER A 363 4.47 16.95 -11.46
C SER A 363 4.58 16.04 -10.23
N CYS A 364 4.37 16.61 -9.04
CA CYS A 364 4.47 15.94 -7.75
C CYS A 364 3.26 16.29 -6.88
N THR A 365 2.71 15.34 -6.14
CA THR A 365 1.51 15.55 -5.30
C THR A 365 1.80 15.51 -3.79
N GLU A 366 3.06 15.71 -3.41
CA GLU A 366 3.50 15.72 -2.02
C GLU A 366 4.50 16.88 -1.80
N PRO A 367 4.01 18.08 -1.41
CA PRO A 367 4.88 19.22 -1.13
C PRO A 367 5.74 18.99 0.12
N PHE A 368 6.98 19.46 0.09
CA PHE A 368 7.99 19.25 1.13
C PHE A 368 8.31 17.76 1.35
N LYS A 369 8.34 16.96 0.28
CA LYS A 369 8.46 15.49 0.33
C LYS A 369 9.67 15.01 1.15
N ASP A 370 10.78 15.74 1.09
CA ASP A 370 12.02 15.40 1.80
C ASP A 370 11.92 15.62 3.32
N LEU A 371 10.87 16.30 3.80
CA LEU A 371 10.53 16.46 5.21
C LEU A 371 9.56 15.35 5.64
N THR A 372 10.00 14.55 6.62
CA THR A 372 9.35 13.29 7.02
C THR A 372 8.36 13.40 8.18
N ASP A 373 8.40 14.48 8.97
CA ASP A 373 7.53 14.66 10.13
C ASP A 373 6.82 16.02 10.14
N ASN A 374 5.65 16.03 10.79
CA ASN A 374 4.76 17.19 10.81
C ASN A 374 5.29 18.38 11.63
N VAL A 375 6.23 18.18 12.57
CA VAL A 375 6.78 19.28 13.36
C VAL A 375 7.83 20.02 12.55
N THR A 376 8.72 19.30 11.88
CA THR A 376 9.67 19.90 10.92
C THR A 376 8.95 20.54 9.73
N ILE A 377 7.88 19.96 9.20
CA ILE A 377 7.06 20.61 8.15
C ILE A 377 6.39 21.90 8.69
N MET A 378 5.82 21.89 9.91
CA MET A 378 5.24 23.10 10.50
C MET A 378 6.27 24.22 10.65
N THR A 379 7.42 23.88 11.22
CA THR A 379 8.51 24.82 11.48
C THR A 379 9.04 25.38 10.17
N HIS A 380 9.35 24.53 9.19
CA HIS A 380 9.83 24.96 7.88
C HIS A 380 8.87 25.90 7.15
N ILE A 381 7.55 25.65 7.18
CA ILE A 381 6.57 26.55 6.54
C ILE A 381 6.46 27.90 7.27
N LYS A 382 6.60 27.92 8.60
CA LYS A 382 6.63 29.16 9.42
C LYS A 382 7.90 29.96 9.19
N ASP A 383 9.06 29.32 9.16
CA ASP A 383 10.39 29.91 8.98
C ASP A 383 10.64 30.34 7.50
N GLY A 384 9.61 30.87 6.82
CA GLY A 384 9.66 31.33 5.42
C GLY A 384 9.88 30.25 4.35
N GLY A 385 9.99 28.96 4.72
CA GLY A 385 10.30 27.87 3.79
C GLY A 385 9.20 27.64 2.75
N ARG A 386 9.60 27.56 1.48
CA ARG A 386 8.74 27.36 0.31
C ARG A 386 9.34 26.34 -0.65
N GLU A 387 8.46 25.71 -1.42
CA GLU A 387 8.83 24.66 -2.38
C GLU A 387 9.55 25.20 -3.62
N ARG A 388 10.46 24.41 -4.22
CA ARG A 388 11.28 24.87 -5.35
C ARG A 388 10.60 24.57 -6.68
N LEU A 389 10.25 25.61 -7.42
CA LEU A 389 9.72 25.47 -8.79
C LEU A 389 10.80 25.02 -9.80
N PRO A 390 10.53 23.99 -10.64
CA PRO A 390 11.49 23.43 -11.59
C PRO A 390 12.11 24.42 -12.59
N GLY A 391 13.32 24.09 -13.05
CA GLY A 391 13.99 24.71 -14.19
C GLY A 391 13.27 24.37 -15.50
N GLY A 392 12.33 25.24 -15.88
CA GLY A 392 11.38 25.00 -16.97
C GLY A 392 10.00 25.63 -16.73
N THR A 393 9.71 26.06 -15.49
CA THR A 393 8.50 26.83 -15.17
C THR A 393 8.56 28.23 -15.80
N PRO A 394 7.59 28.63 -16.64
CA PRO A 394 7.54 29.97 -17.23
C PRO A 394 7.49 31.08 -16.19
N ASN A 395 8.23 32.17 -16.43
CA ASN A 395 8.42 33.26 -15.46
C ASN A 395 7.11 33.87 -14.93
N ARG A 396 6.05 33.94 -15.73
CA ARG A 396 4.74 34.46 -15.29
C ARG A 396 4.00 33.48 -14.37
N TYR A 397 4.08 32.17 -14.66
CA TYR A 397 3.53 31.14 -13.78
C TYR A 397 4.25 31.15 -12.44
N ARG A 398 5.59 31.21 -12.49
CA ARG A 398 6.48 31.36 -11.36
C ARG A 398 6.11 32.56 -10.48
N ALA A 399 6.02 33.75 -11.07
CA ALA A 399 5.68 34.97 -10.33
C ALA A 399 4.30 34.90 -9.65
N TRP A 400 3.32 34.20 -10.25
CA TRP A 400 2.02 33.98 -9.61
C TRP A 400 2.10 33.01 -8.44
N VAL A 401 2.84 31.90 -8.54
CA VAL A 401 3.06 30.97 -7.41
C VAL A 401 3.81 31.67 -6.27
N GLU A 402 4.88 32.40 -6.59
CA GLU A 402 5.68 33.14 -5.61
C GLU A 402 4.82 34.21 -4.91
N ARG A 403 3.97 34.96 -5.63
CA ARG A 403 2.99 35.89 -5.03
C ARG A 403 1.89 35.21 -4.20
N CYS A 404 1.51 33.97 -4.49
CA CYS A 404 0.57 33.23 -3.63
C CYS A 404 1.22 32.78 -2.31
N TRP A 405 2.55 32.81 -2.21
CA TRP A 405 3.35 32.30 -1.09
C TRP A 405 3.98 33.39 -0.21
N GLU A 406 3.71 34.66 -0.49
CA GLU A 406 4.13 35.80 0.35
C GLU A 406 3.81 35.54 1.83
N GLU A 407 4.73 35.96 2.69
CA GLU A 407 4.70 35.61 4.11
C GLU A 407 3.49 36.28 4.81
N ASP A 408 3.36 37.60 4.68
CA ASP A 408 2.16 38.32 5.09
C ASP A 408 0.96 37.92 4.20
N ALA A 409 -0.12 37.49 4.85
CA ALA A 409 -1.37 37.17 4.18
C ALA A 409 -2.00 38.38 3.47
N GLY A 410 -1.65 39.61 3.85
CA GLY A 410 -2.10 40.84 3.20
C GLY A 410 -1.57 41.02 1.76
N ASP A 411 -0.30 40.68 1.52
CA ASP A 411 0.40 40.94 0.25
C ASP A 411 0.12 39.86 -0.83
N ARG A 412 -0.36 38.69 -0.41
CA ARG A 412 -0.88 37.66 -1.32
C ARG A 412 -2.04 38.23 -2.16
N PRO A 413 -2.22 37.84 -3.43
CA PRO A 413 -3.25 38.40 -4.30
C PRO A 413 -4.69 38.10 -3.82
N GLU A 414 -5.68 38.72 -4.45
CA GLU A 414 -7.06 38.20 -4.45
C GLU A 414 -7.30 37.22 -5.60
N ALA A 415 -8.27 36.32 -5.47
CA ALA A 415 -8.50 35.25 -6.45
C ALA A 415 -8.75 35.78 -7.87
N GLY A 416 -9.53 36.86 -8.01
CA GLY A 416 -9.81 37.52 -9.29
C GLY A 416 -8.64 38.33 -9.87
N GLU A 417 -7.55 38.54 -9.12
CA GLU A 417 -6.33 39.17 -9.67
C GLU A 417 -5.46 38.18 -10.45
N ILE A 418 -5.55 36.88 -10.14
CA ILE A 418 -4.70 35.82 -10.70
C ILE A 418 -5.11 35.55 -12.15
N LEU A 419 -4.57 36.38 -13.06
CA LEU A 419 -4.96 36.41 -14.47
C LEU A 419 -3.79 36.07 -15.40
N PHE A 420 -4.09 35.17 -16.33
CA PHE A 420 -3.22 34.76 -17.42
C PHE A 420 -3.74 35.33 -18.74
N SER A 421 -2.84 35.67 -19.66
CA SER A 421 -3.19 36.25 -20.95
C SER A 421 -3.33 35.19 -22.03
N GLU A 422 -3.97 35.57 -23.15
CA GLU A 422 -4.07 34.72 -24.33
C GLU A 422 -2.71 34.18 -24.82
N ASP A 423 -1.61 34.89 -24.59
CA ASP A 423 -0.28 34.47 -25.05
C ASP A 423 0.32 33.39 -24.14
N ASP A 424 0.00 33.39 -22.84
CA ASP A 424 0.38 32.31 -21.91
C ASP A 424 -0.33 30.99 -22.27
N LEU A 425 -1.53 31.08 -22.85
CA LEU A 425 -2.32 29.96 -23.36
C LEU A 425 -1.85 29.46 -24.74
N LYS A 426 -0.84 30.10 -25.35
CA LYS A 426 -0.31 29.78 -26.70
C LYS A 426 1.17 29.35 -26.69
N ILE A 427 1.78 29.18 -25.51
CA ILE A 427 3.17 28.74 -25.38
C ILE A 427 3.33 27.32 -25.94
N GLU A 428 4.12 27.17 -27.00
CA GLU A 428 4.55 25.86 -27.50
C GLU A 428 5.58 25.24 -26.55
N ASP A 429 5.37 23.98 -26.14
CA ASP A 429 6.32 23.27 -25.28
C ASP A 429 7.63 22.99 -26.04
N SER A 430 8.69 23.73 -25.70
CA SER A 430 10.04 23.49 -26.21
C SER A 430 10.51 22.08 -25.82
N ARG A 431 10.92 21.27 -26.80
CA ARG A 431 11.29 19.86 -26.59
C ARG A 431 12.38 19.70 -25.52
N PRO A 432 12.34 18.61 -24.73
CA PRO A 432 13.51 18.20 -23.95
C PRO A 432 14.61 17.72 -24.88
N ASP A 433 15.66 18.51 -25.06
CA ASP A 433 16.85 18.08 -25.80
C ASP A 433 17.59 17.00 -25.02
N VAL A 434 17.60 15.78 -25.56
CA VAL A 434 18.41 14.68 -25.07
C VAL A 434 19.84 14.91 -25.52
N ASN A 435 20.68 15.48 -24.66
CA ASN A 435 22.12 15.26 -24.79
C ASN A 435 22.87 15.28 -23.45
N VAL A 436 23.96 14.54 -23.41
CA VAL A 436 24.85 14.37 -22.27
C VAL A 436 26.09 15.27 -22.44
N GLU A 437 26.75 15.55 -21.32
CA GLU A 437 28.05 16.24 -21.16
C GLU A 437 28.09 17.77 -20.91
N ARG A 438 28.84 18.11 -19.86
CA ARG A 438 29.78 19.23 -19.72
C ARG A 438 29.25 20.66 -19.90
N LEU A 439 28.96 21.29 -18.76
CA LEU A 439 29.08 22.72 -18.57
C LEU A 439 30.52 23.20 -18.85
N PRO A 440 30.73 24.26 -19.66
CA PRO A 440 31.92 25.11 -19.59
C PRO A 440 31.80 26.10 -18.43
N GLU A 441 32.94 26.60 -17.94
CA GLU A 441 33.00 27.50 -16.80
C GLU A 441 32.43 28.90 -17.10
N GLY A 442 31.86 29.55 -16.07
CA GLY A 442 31.08 30.78 -16.23
C GLY A 442 31.92 32.06 -16.38
N ARG A 443 31.25 33.16 -16.74
CA ARG A 443 31.77 34.52 -16.54
C ARG A 443 30.73 35.47 -15.94
N SER A 444 31.18 36.20 -14.92
CA SER A 444 30.42 37.21 -14.21
C SER A 444 30.00 38.36 -15.12
N ALA A 445 28.73 38.77 -15.02
CA ALA A 445 28.34 40.13 -15.34
C ALA A 445 28.85 41.06 -14.23
N LYS A 446 29.87 41.88 -14.52
CA LYS A 446 30.22 43.03 -13.68
C LYS A 446 29.46 44.27 -14.14
N THR A 447 28.88 44.97 -13.18
CA THR A 447 28.40 46.34 -13.34
C THR A 447 29.58 47.25 -13.74
N GLY A 448 29.39 48.11 -14.74
CA GLY A 448 30.47 48.91 -15.29
C GLY A 448 30.71 50.22 -14.54
N ARG A 449 31.98 50.65 -14.50
CA ARG A 449 32.38 52.07 -14.54
C ARG A 449 33.83 52.22 -15.03
N THR A 450 33.99 53.10 -16.02
CA THR A 450 35.14 53.98 -16.33
C THR A 450 36.55 53.42 -16.65
N PHE A 451 36.89 53.53 -17.95
CA PHE A 451 38.11 54.12 -18.55
C PHE A 451 39.49 53.41 -18.59
N GLU A 452 40.13 53.61 -19.76
CA GLU A 452 41.56 53.68 -20.12
C GLU A 452 42.49 52.44 -20.14
N ASP A 453 42.70 51.95 -21.37
CA ASP A 453 43.98 51.79 -22.10
C ASP A 453 45.13 50.84 -21.67
N ALA A 454 45.64 50.16 -22.73
CA ALA A 454 46.92 49.44 -22.86
C ALA A 454 47.17 48.18 -21.98
N GLY A 455 47.89 47.16 -22.46
CA GLY A 455 48.38 46.95 -23.83
C GLY A 455 49.43 45.83 -23.95
N GLY A 456 49.08 44.71 -24.60
CA GLY A 456 49.98 43.58 -24.85
C GLY A 456 50.39 42.78 -23.59
N ASN A 457 51.21 41.73 -23.67
CA ASN A 457 51.44 40.73 -24.72
C ASN A 457 52.26 39.57 -24.09
N VAL A 458 52.13 38.32 -24.59
CA VAL A 458 53.22 37.33 -24.82
C VAL A 458 54.27 37.06 -23.71
N SER A 459 54.62 35.82 -23.33
CA SER A 459 54.17 34.47 -23.73
C SER A 459 54.83 33.36 -22.88
N SER A 460 54.42 32.10 -23.13
CA SER A 460 55.29 30.90 -23.28
C SER A 460 56.13 30.39 -22.10
N LYS A 461 55.93 29.13 -21.66
CA LYS A 461 56.78 27.93 -21.98
C LYS A 461 58.10 27.85 -21.18
N ASP A 462 58.64 26.69 -20.79
CA ASP A 462 58.21 25.28 -20.80
C ASP A 462 59.10 24.52 -19.78
N ASP A 463 58.78 23.24 -19.56
CA ASP A 463 59.71 22.10 -19.39
C ASP A 463 60.19 21.59 -18.01
N SER A 464 60.08 20.26 -17.91
CA SER A 464 60.80 19.21 -17.17
C SER A 464 61.72 19.48 -15.94
N GLY A 465 61.69 18.55 -14.97
CA GLY A 465 62.85 18.25 -14.10
C GLY A 465 62.52 17.41 -12.85
N VAL A 466 62.91 16.14 -12.83
CA VAL A 466 62.74 15.22 -11.67
C VAL A 466 64.03 15.15 -10.85
N ASP A 467 63.94 15.25 -9.51
CA ASP A 467 64.69 14.37 -8.60
C ASP A 467 64.05 14.30 -7.18
N ASN A 468 64.49 13.33 -6.38
CA ASN A 468 64.08 13.02 -5.02
C ASN A 468 65.12 13.49 -3.98
N SER A 469 64.69 14.28 -2.98
CA SER A 469 65.44 14.41 -1.71
C SER A 469 64.53 14.83 -0.56
N GLN A 470 64.66 14.18 0.59
CA GLN A 470 64.07 14.67 1.84
C GLN A 470 64.92 15.81 2.40
N GLU A 471 64.35 17.02 2.47
CA GLU A 471 64.81 18.07 3.40
C GLU A 471 63.58 18.75 4.02
N ASP A 472 63.66 19.07 5.32
CA ASP A 472 62.63 19.82 6.04
C ASP A 472 62.62 21.29 5.56
N VAL A 473 61.77 21.60 4.58
CA VAL A 473 61.50 23.00 4.20
C VAL A 473 60.33 23.52 5.02
N SER A 474 60.65 24.30 6.05
CA SER A 474 59.68 25.12 6.78
C SER A 474 59.10 26.20 5.87
N LEU A 475 58.05 25.87 5.13
CA LEU A 475 57.30 26.85 4.33
C LEU A 475 56.36 27.65 5.24
N ASP A 476 56.64 28.95 5.33
CA ASP A 476 55.88 29.95 6.06
C ASP A 476 54.52 30.19 5.37
N ILE A 477 53.46 29.54 5.87
CA ILE A 477 52.10 29.67 5.33
C ILE A 477 51.36 30.73 6.15
N SER A 478 51.06 31.86 5.51
CA SER A 478 50.35 32.99 6.12
C SER A 478 48.96 32.57 6.63
N PRO A 479 48.53 33.02 7.83
CA PRO A 479 47.33 32.52 8.52
C PRO A 479 46.01 33.14 8.01
N ASP A 480 45.81 33.19 6.68
CA ASP A 480 44.60 33.75 6.04
C ASP A 480 43.53 32.67 5.72
N VAL A 481 43.36 31.69 6.62
CA VAL A 481 42.22 30.76 6.57
C VAL A 481 41.01 31.44 7.23
N ILE A 482 40.29 32.22 6.42
CA ILE A 482 38.92 32.75 6.62
C ILE A 482 38.52 33.00 8.09
N ALA A 483 39.22 33.92 8.75
CA ALA A 483 38.76 34.46 10.03
C ALA A 483 37.52 35.35 9.81
N VAL A 484 36.32 34.75 9.76
CA VAL A 484 35.03 35.48 9.80
C VAL A 484 34.86 36.09 11.21
N LYS A 485 35.52 37.23 11.42
CA LYS A 485 35.25 38.12 12.55
C LYS A 485 33.88 38.76 12.34
N MET A 486 32.84 38.07 12.80
CA MET A 486 31.57 38.73 13.10
C MET A 486 31.84 39.85 14.11
N PRO A 487 31.31 41.07 13.90
CA PRO A 487 31.47 42.17 14.84
C PRO A 487 30.71 41.90 16.15
N ILE A 488 31.13 42.58 17.21
CA ILE A 488 30.59 42.46 18.58
C ILE A 488 29.13 42.99 18.68
N SER A 489 28.58 43.56 17.61
CA SER A 489 27.19 44.03 17.51
C SER A 489 26.16 42.91 17.63
N ASP A 490 26.43 41.74 17.05
CA ASP A 490 25.38 40.75 16.79
C ASP A 490 25.00 39.99 18.09
N ALA A 491 25.91 39.98 19.07
CA ALA A 491 25.68 39.52 20.44
C ALA A 491 24.75 40.44 21.27
N LEU A 492 24.36 41.62 20.75
CA LEU A 492 23.40 42.52 21.42
C LEU A 492 21.94 42.26 21.01
N GLU A 493 21.66 41.71 19.82
CA GLU A 493 20.28 41.40 19.41
C GLU A 493 19.67 40.29 20.28
N LEU A 494 20.49 39.32 20.69
CA LEU A 494 20.20 38.25 21.67
C LEU A 494 19.80 38.74 23.07
N LYS A 495 19.81 40.05 23.33
CA LYS A 495 19.31 40.67 24.58
C LYS A 495 17.97 41.39 24.43
N SER A 496 17.36 41.39 23.24
CA SER A 496 16.23 42.27 22.91
C SER A 496 14.99 41.59 22.30
N ALA A 497 14.84 40.28 22.46
CA ALA A 497 13.56 39.58 22.33
C ALA A 497 13.52 38.38 23.30
N THR A 498 12.34 37.78 23.49
CA THR A 498 12.01 36.70 24.44
C THR A 498 12.69 35.35 24.13
N VAL A 499 14.02 35.34 24.14
CA VAL A 499 14.86 34.15 24.01
C VAL A 499 14.89 33.38 25.34
N ALA A 500 14.84 32.04 25.27
CA ALA A 500 14.98 31.19 26.46
C ALA A 500 16.33 31.42 27.15
N PRO A 501 16.39 31.55 28.49
CA PRO A 501 17.62 31.93 29.20
C PRO A 501 18.78 30.94 29.00
N GLU A 502 18.46 29.68 28.68
CA GLU A 502 19.41 28.60 28.37
C GLU A 502 20.21 28.89 27.09
N LEU A 503 19.60 29.51 26.06
CA LEU A 503 20.33 29.94 24.85
C LEU A 503 21.26 31.11 25.15
N SER A 504 20.86 32.02 26.07
CA SER A 504 21.68 33.15 26.49
C SER A 504 22.94 32.69 27.23
N ASP A 505 22.82 31.73 28.16
CA ASP A 505 23.98 31.11 28.82
C ASP A 505 24.88 30.37 27.82
N THR A 506 24.29 29.54 26.96
CA THR A 506 25.03 28.76 25.96
C THR A 506 25.79 29.66 24.98
N ALA A 507 25.18 30.77 24.54
CA ALA A 507 25.83 31.77 23.69
C ALA A 507 27.00 32.48 24.40
N MET A 508 26.79 32.97 25.63
CA MET A 508 27.85 33.61 26.41
C MET A 508 29.03 32.67 26.68
N ARG A 509 28.77 31.38 26.90
CA ARG A 509 29.80 30.36 27.09
C ARG A 509 30.54 30.03 25.79
N ALA A 510 29.82 29.89 24.68
CA ALA A 510 30.43 29.66 23.36
C ALA A 510 31.35 30.82 22.94
N GLU A 511 30.96 32.07 23.24
CA GLU A 511 31.80 33.27 23.09
C GLU A 511 33.00 33.29 24.05
N ALA A 512 32.86 32.77 25.27
CA ALA A 512 33.95 32.57 26.23
C ALA A 512 34.89 31.38 25.90
N ASN A 513 34.74 30.79 24.70
CA ASN A 513 35.48 29.64 24.19
C ASN A 513 35.29 28.32 24.97
N ASP A 514 34.10 28.12 25.56
CA ASP A 514 33.62 26.81 26.00
C ASP A 514 33.27 25.96 24.77
N VAL A 515 34.06 24.91 24.53
CA VAL A 515 34.02 24.07 23.32
C VAL A 515 32.73 23.25 23.23
N GLU A 516 32.22 22.78 24.36
CA GLU A 516 30.94 22.04 24.44
C GLU A 516 29.78 23.00 24.14
N ALA A 517 29.83 24.23 24.68
CA ALA A 517 28.84 25.26 24.36
C ALA A 517 28.89 25.70 22.89
N GLN A 518 30.07 25.75 22.27
CA GLN A 518 30.20 26.00 20.83
C GLN A 518 29.53 24.89 20.00
N PHE A 519 29.72 23.62 20.35
CA PHE A 519 29.05 22.51 19.67
C PHE A 519 27.52 22.50 19.90
N ALA A 520 27.07 22.66 21.14
CA ALA A 520 25.64 22.70 21.46
C ALA A 520 24.93 23.88 20.76
N LEU A 521 25.56 25.06 20.70
CA LEU A 521 25.05 26.22 19.96
C LEU A 521 25.00 25.96 18.45
N ALA A 522 25.98 25.24 17.90
CA ALA A 522 25.98 24.82 16.51
C ALA A 522 24.83 23.85 16.21
N GLU A 523 24.59 22.85 17.06
CA GLU A 523 23.44 21.95 16.94
C GLU A 523 22.10 22.67 17.00
N ILE A 524 21.96 23.68 17.88
CA ILE A 524 20.74 24.50 17.96
C ILE A 524 20.48 25.24 16.64
N TYR A 525 21.49 25.86 16.04
CA TYR A 525 21.36 26.53 14.73
C TYR A 525 21.25 25.55 13.53
N ASP A 526 21.78 24.34 13.64
CA ASP A 526 21.67 23.30 12.60
C ASP A 526 20.27 22.68 12.56
N LYS A 527 19.65 22.48 13.72
CA LYS A 527 18.41 21.72 13.91
C LYS A 527 17.18 22.56 14.26
N GLY A 528 17.32 23.87 14.45
CA GLY A 528 16.23 24.76 14.90
C GLY A 528 15.61 24.33 16.25
N SER A 529 16.39 23.67 17.12
CA SER A 529 15.86 22.88 18.24
C SER A 529 15.33 23.69 19.44
N ILE A 530 15.34 25.01 19.38
CA ILE A 530 14.76 25.90 20.40
C ILE A 530 13.73 26.81 19.73
N THR A 531 12.53 26.88 20.29
CA THR A 531 11.45 27.73 19.78
C THR A 531 11.88 29.20 19.72
N GLY A 532 11.83 29.78 18.51
CA GLY A 532 12.32 31.13 18.23
C GLY A 532 13.78 31.21 17.75
N VAL A 533 14.41 30.08 17.41
CA VAL A 533 15.70 30.04 16.71
C VAL A 533 15.53 29.34 15.36
N GLU A 534 15.48 30.12 14.28
CA GLU A 534 15.50 29.62 12.90
C GLU A 534 16.72 28.72 12.63
N GLN A 535 16.58 27.79 11.71
CA GLN A 535 17.68 27.02 11.15
C GLN A 535 18.58 27.95 10.31
N VAL A 536 19.82 28.20 10.76
CA VAL A 536 20.75 29.11 10.07
C VAL A 536 22.10 28.41 9.84
N ASP A 537 22.19 27.70 8.72
CA ASP A 537 23.36 26.90 8.30
C ASP A 537 24.70 27.64 8.44
N LYS A 538 24.73 28.95 8.15
CA LYS A 538 25.96 29.76 8.27
C LYS A 538 26.38 30.00 9.73
N LYS A 539 25.42 30.12 10.66
CA LYS A 539 25.68 30.20 12.10
C LYS A 539 26.05 28.83 12.66
N ALA A 540 25.37 27.77 12.23
CA ALA A 540 25.71 26.38 12.56
C ALA A 540 27.17 26.08 12.17
N VAL A 541 27.54 26.31 10.90
CA VAL A 541 28.90 26.06 10.42
C VAL A 541 29.94 26.98 11.08
N HIS A 542 29.61 28.24 11.41
CA HIS A 542 30.52 29.10 12.17
C HIS A 542 30.87 28.49 13.54
N TRP A 543 29.87 28.02 14.28
CA TRP A 543 30.07 27.44 15.61
C TRP A 543 30.65 26.02 15.56
N TYR A 544 30.28 25.19 14.58
CA TYR A 544 30.96 23.93 14.31
C TYR A 544 32.43 24.14 13.92
N SER A 545 32.76 25.18 13.15
CA SER A 545 34.16 25.51 12.81
C SER A 545 34.98 25.82 14.06
N ARG A 546 34.46 26.67 14.96
CA ARG A 546 35.13 26.99 16.23
C ARG A 546 35.29 25.77 17.14
N ALA A 547 34.24 24.96 17.29
CA ALA A 547 34.33 23.72 18.06
C ALA A 547 35.37 22.75 17.45
N ALA A 548 35.38 22.62 16.11
CA ALA A 548 36.28 21.72 15.39
C ALA A 548 37.75 22.16 15.44
N GLU A 549 38.02 23.46 15.33
CA GLU A 549 39.33 24.09 15.51
C GLU A 549 39.87 23.92 16.94
N ASN A 550 38.99 24.04 17.94
CA ASN A 550 39.29 23.73 19.34
C ASN A 550 39.39 22.20 19.63
N GLY A 551 39.24 21.33 18.62
CA GLY A 551 39.46 19.88 18.72
C GLY A 551 38.19 19.02 18.90
N HIS A 552 37.00 19.59 18.97
CA HIS A 552 35.77 18.84 19.29
C HIS A 552 35.43 17.78 18.24
N ILE A 553 35.41 16.51 18.63
CA ILE A 553 35.25 15.36 17.72
C ILE A 553 33.95 15.46 16.91
N HIS A 554 32.80 15.65 17.56
CA HIS A 554 31.53 15.80 16.85
C HIS A 554 31.44 17.12 16.07
N GLY A 555 32.16 18.16 16.50
CA GLY A 555 32.28 19.41 15.74
C GLY A 555 32.99 19.20 14.41
N GLN A 556 34.10 18.45 14.42
CA GLN A 556 34.86 18.05 13.23
C GLN A 556 34.00 17.16 12.30
N TYR A 557 33.27 16.18 12.84
CA TYR A 557 32.36 15.32 12.07
C TYR A 557 31.21 16.10 11.40
N HIS A 558 30.51 16.96 12.15
CA HIS A 558 29.41 17.77 11.59
C HIS A 558 29.93 18.79 10.56
N LEU A 559 31.04 19.48 10.84
CA LEU A 559 31.69 20.38 9.88
C LEU A 559 32.07 19.66 8.58
N ALA A 560 32.58 18.43 8.67
CA ALA A 560 32.90 17.60 7.51
C ALA A 560 31.65 17.24 6.69
N LEU A 561 30.51 16.92 7.34
CA LEU A 561 29.23 16.72 6.64
C LEU A 561 28.75 18.00 5.93
N HIS A 562 28.89 19.18 6.56
CA HIS A 562 28.53 20.46 5.93
C HIS A 562 29.37 20.75 4.66
N TYR A 563 30.68 20.44 4.69
CA TYR A 563 31.53 20.51 3.49
C TYR A 563 31.22 19.40 2.46
N LEU A 564 30.80 18.21 2.88
CA LEU A 564 30.45 17.09 2.00
C LEU A 564 29.16 17.36 1.19
N VAL A 565 28.22 18.11 1.76
CA VAL A 565 26.89 18.39 1.17
C VAL A 565 26.78 19.82 0.63
N GLY A 566 27.74 20.70 0.91
CA GLY A 566 27.68 22.11 0.53
C GLY A 566 26.63 22.93 1.28
N ARG A 567 26.33 22.54 2.53
CA ARG A 567 25.28 23.16 3.35
C ARG A 567 25.90 24.19 4.30
N GLY A 568 25.60 25.48 4.11
CA GLY A 568 26.16 26.60 4.88
C GLY A 568 27.54 27.07 4.43
N VAL A 569 28.34 26.18 3.84
CA VAL A 569 29.64 26.43 3.18
C VAL A 569 29.64 25.83 1.76
N PRO A 570 30.51 26.29 0.85
CA PRO A 570 30.67 25.64 -0.45
C PRO A 570 31.05 24.16 -0.32
N GLU A 571 30.52 23.33 -1.22
CA GLU A 571 30.87 21.91 -1.33
C GLU A 571 32.38 21.75 -1.53
N SER A 572 33.02 20.90 -0.71
CA SER A 572 34.45 20.63 -0.78
C SER A 572 34.75 19.25 -0.20
N HIS A 573 34.80 18.24 -1.07
CA HIS A 573 35.21 16.89 -0.71
C HIS A 573 36.60 16.83 -0.04
N ASN A 574 37.50 17.75 -0.38
CA ASN A 574 38.85 17.79 0.20
C ASN A 574 38.84 18.30 1.65
N GLU A 575 38.05 19.34 1.97
CA GLU A 575 37.90 19.81 3.36
C GLU A 575 37.04 18.84 4.17
N ALA A 576 35.98 18.25 3.59
CA ALA A 576 35.22 17.18 4.22
C ALA A 576 36.13 16.02 4.66
N LEU A 577 36.96 15.49 3.75
CA LEU A 577 37.93 14.44 4.06
C LEU A 577 38.90 14.88 5.17
N ARG A 578 39.44 16.10 5.08
CA ARG A 578 40.38 16.65 6.06
C ARG A 578 39.78 16.74 7.47
N TRP A 579 38.52 17.13 7.60
CA TRP A 579 37.83 17.23 8.88
C TRP A 579 37.36 15.87 9.40
N PHE A 580 36.90 14.95 8.55
CA PHE A 580 36.68 13.55 8.95
C PHE A 580 38.00 12.89 9.39
N GLN A 581 39.12 13.15 8.71
CA GLN A 581 40.43 12.58 9.09
C GLN A 581 40.82 13.03 10.50
N ARG A 582 40.68 14.33 10.82
CA ARG A 582 40.93 14.86 12.17
C ARG A 582 40.08 14.19 13.26
N ALA A 583 38.80 13.91 12.99
CA ALA A 583 37.93 13.19 13.92
C ALA A 583 38.28 11.69 14.00
N ALA A 584 38.61 11.05 12.87
CA ALA A 584 39.00 9.65 12.79
C ALA A 584 40.37 9.36 13.44
N ASP A 585 41.27 10.34 13.46
CA ASP A 585 42.53 10.33 14.21
C ASP A 585 42.29 10.42 15.74
N GLN A 586 41.15 10.97 16.16
CA GLN A 586 40.61 10.92 17.52
C GLN A 586 39.72 9.67 17.75
N ASP A 587 39.92 8.61 16.97
CA ASP A 587 39.20 7.33 17.03
C ASP A 587 37.68 7.37 16.70
N ASP A 588 37.14 8.45 16.15
CA ASP A 588 35.70 8.54 15.82
C ASP A 588 35.28 7.54 14.74
N ALA A 589 34.45 6.58 15.13
CA ALA A 589 34.01 5.50 14.26
C ALA A 589 33.02 5.97 13.17
N ALA A 590 32.30 7.08 13.38
CA ALA A 590 31.42 7.65 12.35
C ALA A 590 32.24 8.28 11.21
N SER A 591 33.23 9.11 11.55
CA SER A 591 34.20 9.66 10.58
C SER A 591 34.98 8.56 9.87
N GLN A 592 35.44 7.52 10.59
CA GLN A 592 36.11 6.36 9.97
C GLN A 592 35.22 5.67 8.93
N TYR A 593 33.91 5.56 9.16
CA TYR A 593 32.97 5.04 8.15
C TYR A 593 32.81 5.98 6.94
N GLN A 594 32.69 7.30 7.17
CA GLN A 594 32.56 8.29 6.08
C GLN A 594 33.82 8.33 5.18
N ILE A 595 35.03 8.27 5.75
CA ILE A 595 36.27 8.18 4.97
C ILE A 595 36.25 6.88 4.13
N GLY A 596 35.77 5.77 4.69
CA GLY A 596 35.56 4.52 3.94
C GLY A 596 34.66 4.71 2.72
N ALA A 597 33.53 5.40 2.87
CA ALA A 597 32.62 5.74 1.78
C ALA A 597 33.26 6.67 0.73
N MET A 598 34.03 7.68 1.16
CA MET A 598 34.74 8.59 0.26
C MET A 598 35.79 7.86 -0.58
N TYR A 599 36.55 6.90 -0.02
CA TYR A 599 37.45 6.04 -0.80
C TYR A 599 36.73 5.02 -1.70
N GLN A 600 35.53 4.55 -1.35
CA GLN A 600 34.76 3.63 -2.21
C GLN A 600 34.09 4.36 -3.39
N ALA A 601 33.71 5.61 -3.20
CA ALA A 601 33.10 6.47 -4.21
C ALA A 601 34.11 7.24 -5.07
N GLY A 602 35.27 7.62 -4.52
CA GLY A 602 36.25 8.50 -5.18
C GLY A 602 35.99 9.99 -4.93
N LEU A 603 35.48 10.35 -3.74
CA LEU A 603 35.14 11.73 -3.38
C LEU A 603 36.32 12.40 -2.66
N GLY A 604 36.99 13.34 -3.31
CA GLY A 604 38.16 14.04 -2.78
C GLY A 604 39.45 13.20 -2.71
N VAL A 605 39.38 11.93 -3.13
CA VAL A 605 40.48 10.96 -3.19
C VAL A 605 40.35 10.09 -4.44
N GLU A 606 41.45 9.52 -4.91
CA GLU A 606 41.39 8.43 -5.88
C GLU A 606 40.66 7.23 -5.26
N LYS A 607 39.74 6.62 -6.03
CA LYS A 607 38.94 5.48 -5.58
C LYS A 607 39.83 4.29 -5.23
N ASN A 608 39.78 3.84 -3.97
CA ASN A 608 40.62 2.75 -3.48
C ASN A 608 39.83 1.80 -2.57
N ALA A 609 39.45 0.65 -3.13
CA ALA A 609 38.71 -0.41 -2.46
C ALA A 609 39.41 -0.96 -1.19
N ALA A 610 40.73 -1.17 -1.25
CA ALA A 610 41.49 -1.70 -0.12
C ALA A 610 41.54 -0.69 1.06
N THR A 611 41.72 0.59 0.75
CA THR A 611 41.69 1.68 1.75
C THR A 611 40.27 1.85 2.33
N ALA A 612 39.23 1.76 1.50
CA ALA A 612 37.84 1.79 1.96
C ALA A 612 37.55 0.64 2.96
N VAL A 613 37.88 -0.60 2.59
CA VAL A 613 37.75 -1.79 3.46
C VAL A 613 38.53 -1.62 4.77
N ALA A 614 39.73 -1.03 4.74
CA ALA A 614 40.53 -0.80 5.94
C ALA A 614 39.86 0.21 6.89
N TRP A 615 39.30 1.30 6.38
CA TRP A 615 38.56 2.29 7.18
C TRP A 615 37.24 1.75 7.72
N TYR A 616 36.47 1.02 6.89
CA TYR A 616 35.28 0.31 7.34
C TYR A 616 35.60 -0.69 8.46
N ARG A 617 36.72 -1.45 8.35
CA ARG A 617 37.17 -2.38 9.39
C ARG A 617 37.44 -1.68 10.71
N LYS A 618 38.18 -0.56 10.72
CA LYS A 618 38.41 0.25 11.94
C LYS A 618 37.08 0.67 12.60
N ALA A 619 36.17 1.27 11.83
CA ALA A 619 34.87 1.71 12.34
C ALA A 619 34.03 0.55 12.91
N ALA A 620 34.03 -0.60 12.23
CA ALA A 620 33.29 -1.79 12.64
C ALA A 620 33.89 -2.48 13.87
N GLU A 621 35.22 -2.46 14.02
CA GLU A 621 35.95 -2.94 15.21
C GLU A 621 35.69 -2.04 16.42
N ARG A 622 35.54 -0.72 16.22
CA ARG A 622 35.09 0.25 17.24
C ARG A 622 33.60 0.15 17.59
N GLY A 623 32.82 -0.65 16.86
CA GLY A 623 31.42 -0.93 17.18
C GLY A 623 30.40 -0.32 16.20
N TYR A 624 30.80 0.53 15.25
CA TYR A 624 29.84 1.27 14.42
C TYR A 624 28.97 0.36 13.54
N ALA A 625 27.67 0.28 13.88
CA ALA A 625 26.76 -0.75 13.36
C ALA A 625 26.56 -0.72 11.84
N GLU A 626 26.55 0.47 11.22
CA GLU A 626 26.46 0.59 9.76
C GLU A 626 27.73 0.08 9.05
N SER A 627 28.91 0.27 9.63
CA SER A 627 30.13 -0.31 9.07
C SER A 627 30.17 -1.84 9.23
N GLN A 628 29.63 -2.36 10.33
CA GLN A 628 29.46 -3.81 10.54
C GLN A 628 28.45 -4.40 9.54
N LEU A 629 27.36 -3.71 9.26
CA LEU A 629 26.41 -4.08 8.20
C LEU A 629 27.08 -4.06 6.81
N HIS A 630 27.84 -3.00 6.50
CA HIS A 630 28.48 -2.82 5.20
C HIS A 630 29.55 -3.88 4.94
N LEU A 631 30.46 -4.12 5.89
CA LEU A 631 31.42 -5.23 5.80
C LEU A 631 30.72 -6.59 5.69
N GLY A 632 29.64 -6.78 6.46
CA GLY A 632 28.79 -7.96 6.36
C GLY A 632 28.36 -8.21 4.92
N ARG A 633 27.78 -7.18 4.26
CA ARG A 633 27.36 -7.22 2.86
C ARG A 633 28.51 -7.42 1.87
N MET A 634 29.66 -6.77 2.08
CA MET A 634 30.85 -6.95 1.24
C MET A 634 31.37 -8.41 1.28
N TYR A 635 31.42 -9.01 2.47
CA TYR A 635 31.76 -10.43 2.63
C TYR A 635 30.69 -11.38 2.05
N LEU A 636 29.41 -11.00 1.97
CA LEU A 636 28.37 -11.78 1.29
C LEU A 636 28.47 -11.79 -0.23
N SER A 637 28.91 -10.69 -0.82
CA SER A 637 28.95 -10.46 -2.27
C SER A 637 30.31 -10.76 -2.91
N GLY A 638 31.39 -10.78 -2.13
CA GLY A 638 32.75 -10.80 -2.67
C GLY A 638 33.16 -9.48 -3.32
N GLN A 639 32.44 -8.38 -3.04
CA GLN A 639 32.80 -7.06 -3.54
C GLN A 639 33.88 -6.44 -2.65
N ASP A 640 34.99 -6.02 -3.26
CA ASP A 640 36.14 -5.36 -2.63
C ASP A 640 36.89 -6.22 -1.56
N VAL A 641 36.37 -7.41 -1.21
CA VAL A 641 36.96 -8.42 -0.31
C VAL A 641 36.70 -9.84 -0.84
N GLU A 642 37.51 -10.82 -0.41
CA GLU A 642 37.22 -12.24 -0.68
C GLU A 642 35.88 -12.66 -0.02
N GLN A 643 35.02 -13.33 -0.78
CA GLN A 643 33.69 -13.74 -0.31
C GLN A 643 33.80 -14.73 0.86
N SER A 644 33.13 -14.44 1.97
CA SER A 644 33.15 -15.30 3.16
C SER A 644 31.87 -15.15 3.98
N ASP A 645 30.94 -16.09 3.80
CA ASP A 645 29.68 -16.14 4.54
C ASP A 645 29.89 -16.20 6.07
N VAL A 646 31.03 -16.74 6.53
CA VAL A 646 31.38 -16.84 7.96
C VAL A 646 31.81 -15.48 8.53
N GLU A 647 32.64 -14.72 7.83
CA GLU A 647 32.96 -13.34 8.22
C GLU A 647 31.71 -12.45 8.09
N ALA A 648 30.89 -12.65 7.05
CA ALA A 648 29.62 -11.94 6.89
C ALA A 648 28.70 -12.14 8.10
N VAL A 649 28.44 -13.40 8.52
CA VAL A 649 27.68 -13.72 9.73
C VAL A 649 28.26 -13.03 10.96
N LYS A 650 29.58 -13.10 11.15
CA LYS A 650 30.29 -12.49 12.29
C LYS A 650 30.09 -10.98 12.36
N TRP A 651 30.10 -10.27 11.24
CA TRP A 651 29.86 -8.81 11.20
C TRP A 651 28.37 -8.46 11.30
N LEU A 652 27.49 -9.16 10.57
CA LEU A 652 26.04 -8.99 10.65
C LEU A 652 25.48 -9.28 12.05
N THR A 653 26.06 -10.25 12.77
CA THR A 653 25.67 -10.56 14.17
C THR A 653 25.96 -9.40 15.11
N LYS A 654 27.08 -8.69 14.95
CA LYS A 654 27.38 -7.48 15.74
C LYS A 654 26.45 -6.32 15.40
N ALA A 655 26.10 -6.14 14.12
CA ALA A 655 25.14 -5.11 13.72
C ALA A 655 23.74 -5.42 14.28
N ALA A 656 23.30 -6.68 14.13
CA ALA A 656 21.98 -7.14 14.56
C ALA A 656 21.78 -7.11 16.09
N SER A 657 22.82 -7.43 16.87
CA SER A 657 22.78 -7.39 18.34
C SER A 657 22.73 -5.97 18.90
N GLN A 658 23.25 -4.98 18.16
CA GLN A 658 23.10 -3.55 18.46
C GLN A 658 21.74 -2.97 18.02
N GLY A 659 20.82 -3.80 17.53
CA GLY A 659 19.50 -3.37 17.11
C GLY A 659 19.37 -3.00 15.64
N ASN A 660 20.45 -3.01 14.83
CA ASN A 660 20.38 -2.53 13.45
C ASN A 660 19.36 -3.32 12.61
N PRO A 661 18.27 -2.71 12.10
CA PRO A 661 17.17 -3.44 11.48
C PRO A 661 17.59 -4.11 10.15
N SER A 662 18.48 -3.48 9.39
CA SER A 662 19.06 -4.06 8.16
C SER A 662 20.02 -5.21 8.47
N GLY A 663 20.78 -5.13 9.56
CA GLY A 663 21.62 -6.20 10.07
C GLY A 663 20.81 -7.40 10.53
N GLN A 664 19.72 -7.17 11.27
CA GLN A 664 18.78 -8.20 11.72
C GLN A 664 18.12 -8.92 10.54
N PHE A 665 17.61 -8.17 9.55
CA PHE A 665 17.06 -8.76 8.32
C PHE A 665 18.11 -9.60 7.57
N SER A 666 19.32 -9.05 7.37
CA SER A 666 20.40 -9.75 6.67
C SER A 666 20.83 -11.03 7.40
N LEU A 667 20.87 -11.02 8.74
CA LEU A 667 21.19 -12.19 9.56
C LEU A 667 20.06 -13.23 9.52
N GLY A 668 18.80 -12.80 9.48
CA GLY A 668 17.64 -13.67 9.26
C GLY A 668 17.77 -14.48 7.96
N LEU A 669 18.13 -13.82 6.85
CA LEU A 669 18.39 -14.49 5.57
C LEU A 669 19.54 -15.51 5.64
N MET A 670 20.58 -15.26 6.44
CA MET A 670 21.69 -16.21 6.63
C MET A 670 21.24 -17.48 7.36
N TYR A 671 20.44 -17.34 8.42
CA TYR A 671 19.82 -18.48 9.11
C TYR A 671 18.80 -19.21 8.25
N GLU A 672 18.01 -18.49 7.45
CA GLU A 672 17.00 -19.06 6.55
C GLU A 672 17.63 -19.95 5.48
N ASN A 673 18.76 -19.53 4.92
CA ASN A 673 19.44 -20.20 3.81
C ASN A 673 20.60 -21.11 4.24
N GLY A 674 20.97 -21.13 5.52
CA GLY A 674 22.12 -21.90 6.01
C GLY A 674 23.48 -21.39 5.48
N ARG A 675 23.56 -20.11 5.14
CA ARG A 675 24.80 -19.45 4.69
C ARG A 675 25.61 -19.07 5.92
N GLY A 676 26.85 -19.54 6.05
CA GLY A 676 27.78 -19.22 7.16
C GLY A 676 27.38 -19.74 8.55
N VAL A 677 26.09 -20.02 8.79
CA VAL A 677 25.50 -20.66 9.97
C VAL A 677 24.79 -21.95 9.60
N LYS A 678 24.52 -22.81 10.58
CA LYS A 678 23.57 -23.91 10.39
C LYS A 678 22.17 -23.33 10.10
N GLN A 679 21.51 -23.81 9.05
CA GLN A 679 20.15 -23.42 8.69
C GLN A 679 19.18 -23.61 9.88
N SER A 680 18.34 -22.60 10.14
CA SER A 680 17.32 -22.65 11.19
C SER A 680 16.22 -21.62 10.93
N ASP A 681 15.04 -22.10 10.54
CA ASP A 681 13.86 -21.26 10.33
C ASP A 681 13.39 -20.56 11.63
N VAL A 682 13.68 -21.12 12.81
CA VAL A 682 13.32 -20.51 14.10
C VAL A 682 14.19 -19.27 14.38
N GLU A 683 15.50 -19.35 14.11
CA GLU A 683 16.41 -18.21 14.27
C GLU A 683 16.10 -17.14 13.21
N ALA A 684 15.81 -17.55 11.97
CA ALA A 684 15.36 -16.65 10.91
C ALA A 684 14.08 -15.90 11.33
N PHE A 685 13.08 -16.61 11.85
CA PHE A 685 11.84 -16.03 12.37
C PHE A 685 12.10 -15.02 13.49
N GLU A 686 12.99 -15.33 14.44
CA GLU A 686 13.37 -14.40 15.50
C GLU A 686 14.02 -13.12 14.96
N TRP A 687 14.96 -13.24 14.01
CA TRP A 687 15.67 -12.08 13.45
C TRP A 687 14.80 -11.24 12.51
N PHE A 688 13.95 -11.87 11.69
CA PHE A 688 12.93 -11.17 10.91
C PHE A 688 11.90 -10.49 11.82
N THR A 689 11.50 -11.09 12.94
CA THR A 689 10.60 -10.46 13.92
C THR A 689 11.22 -9.18 14.50
N LYS A 690 12.49 -9.22 14.91
CA LYS A 690 13.22 -8.06 15.44
C LYS A 690 13.31 -6.93 14.39
N ALA A 691 13.61 -7.27 13.13
CA ALA A 691 13.68 -6.30 12.02
C ALA A 691 12.30 -5.72 11.67
N ALA A 692 11.27 -6.56 11.59
CA ALA A 692 9.92 -6.20 11.16
C ALA A 692 9.19 -5.27 12.14
N ILE A 693 9.43 -5.46 13.45
CA ILE A 693 8.94 -4.58 14.52
C ILE A 693 9.53 -3.17 14.37
N GLN A 694 10.80 -3.06 13.97
CA GLN A 694 11.48 -1.79 13.70
C GLN A 694 11.20 -1.20 12.31
N GLY A 695 10.15 -1.68 11.62
CA GLY A 695 9.72 -1.12 10.34
C GLY A 695 10.42 -1.69 9.11
N ASN A 696 11.44 -2.55 9.22
CA ASN A 696 12.16 -3.05 8.04
C ASN A 696 11.23 -3.81 7.08
N SER A 697 11.03 -3.27 5.87
CA SER A 697 10.05 -3.78 4.90
C SER A 697 10.37 -5.20 4.41
N GLY A 698 11.64 -5.50 4.12
CA GLY A 698 12.10 -6.86 3.80
C GLY A 698 11.84 -7.84 4.94
N GLY A 699 12.17 -7.46 6.17
CA GLY A 699 11.86 -8.23 7.38
C GLY A 699 10.36 -8.48 7.57
N GLN A 700 9.51 -7.51 7.23
CA GLN A 700 8.05 -7.67 7.25
C GLN A 700 7.56 -8.65 6.17
N SER A 701 8.09 -8.57 4.94
CA SER A 701 7.75 -9.53 3.87
C SER A 701 8.22 -10.95 4.20
N SER A 702 9.47 -11.14 4.63
CA SER A 702 9.98 -12.45 5.05
C SER A 702 9.21 -13.02 6.25
N LEU A 703 8.90 -12.21 7.27
CA LEU A 703 8.07 -12.64 8.39
C LEU A 703 6.64 -13.04 7.94
N GLY A 704 6.09 -12.32 6.96
CA GLY A 704 4.84 -12.70 6.29
C GLY A 704 4.91 -14.09 5.67
N LEU A 705 5.96 -14.37 4.88
CA LEU A 705 6.21 -15.67 4.25
C LEU A 705 6.44 -16.79 5.30
N MET A 706 7.10 -16.50 6.42
CA MET A 706 7.29 -17.48 7.50
C MET A 706 5.97 -17.90 8.14
N TYR A 707 5.08 -16.94 8.43
CA TYR A 707 3.71 -17.22 8.88
C TYR A 707 2.85 -17.90 7.82
N GLU A 708 2.99 -17.52 6.54
CA GLU A 708 2.21 -18.10 5.44
C GLU A 708 2.51 -19.59 5.25
N ASN A 709 3.77 -20.00 5.46
CA ASN A 709 4.26 -21.35 5.19
C ASN A 709 4.48 -22.20 6.46
N GLY A 710 4.29 -21.64 7.66
CA GLY A 710 4.54 -22.34 8.93
C GLY A 710 6.02 -22.65 9.17
N ARG A 711 6.92 -21.80 8.68
CA ARG A 711 8.37 -21.97 8.80
C ARG A 711 8.87 -21.26 10.06
N GLY A 712 9.42 -22.01 11.00
CA GLY A 712 9.89 -21.48 12.30
C GLY A 712 8.79 -21.07 13.29
N VAL A 713 7.53 -21.00 12.84
CA VAL A 713 6.35 -20.57 13.60
C VAL A 713 5.11 -21.38 13.17
N GLU A 714 4.06 -21.40 13.99
CA GLU A 714 2.76 -21.97 13.59
C GLU A 714 2.17 -21.20 12.39
N GLN A 715 1.66 -21.93 11.40
CA GLN A 715 1.12 -21.35 10.16
C GLN A 715 -0.10 -20.46 10.45
N SER A 716 -0.09 -19.23 9.94
CA SER A 716 -1.19 -18.28 10.11
C SER A 716 -1.26 -17.27 8.96
N ASP A 717 -2.12 -17.56 7.98
CA ASP A 717 -2.45 -16.64 6.88
C ASP A 717 -2.90 -15.25 7.39
N VAL A 718 -3.50 -15.18 8.59
CA VAL A 718 -3.97 -13.93 9.20
C VAL A 718 -2.81 -13.09 9.76
N GLU A 719 -1.77 -13.70 10.32
CA GLU A 719 -0.55 -12.95 10.68
C GLU A 719 0.26 -12.59 9.44
N ALA A 720 0.36 -13.51 8.47
CA ALA A 720 1.03 -13.25 7.18
C ALA A 720 0.46 -12.00 6.49
N VAL A 721 -0.87 -11.93 6.35
CA VAL A 721 -1.59 -10.76 5.82
C VAL A 721 -1.25 -9.47 6.55
N LYS A 722 -1.17 -9.46 7.89
CA LYS A 722 -0.83 -8.24 8.65
C LYS A 722 0.58 -7.74 8.34
N TRP A 723 1.54 -8.65 8.21
CA TRP A 723 2.93 -8.30 7.92
C TRP A 723 3.12 -7.89 6.45
N PHE A 724 2.51 -8.60 5.50
CA PHE A 724 2.44 -8.17 4.10
C PHE A 724 1.75 -6.81 3.94
N THR A 725 0.68 -6.53 4.69
CA THR A 725 0.00 -5.21 4.66
C THR A 725 0.91 -4.08 5.13
N LYS A 726 1.73 -4.30 6.17
CA LYS A 726 2.73 -3.30 6.59
C LYS A 726 3.80 -3.08 5.52
N ALA A 727 4.35 -4.14 4.96
CA ALA A 727 5.36 -4.06 3.91
C ALA A 727 4.80 -3.36 2.65
N ALA A 728 3.59 -3.72 2.23
CA ALA A 728 2.92 -3.19 1.05
C ALA A 728 2.58 -1.70 1.17
N ASN A 729 2.17 -1.25 2.36
CA ASN A 729 1.92 0.16 2.68
C ASN A 729 3.22 0.99 2.75
N GLN A 730 4.37 0.36 3.07
CA GLN A 730 5.70 0.96 2.95
C GLN A 730 6.29 0.89 1.53
N GLY A 731 5.51 0.44 0.54
CA GLY A 731 5.96 0.38 -0.86
C GLY A 731 6.69 -0.89 -1.28
N SER A 732 6.91 -1.89 -0.41
CA SER A 732 7.59 -3.13 -0.81
C SER A 732 6.86 -3.84 -1.96
N SER A 733 7.55 -4.08 -3.08
CA SER A 733 7.13 -4.93 -4.19
C SER A 733 6.60 -6.28 -3.70
N ASP A 734 7.42 -6.97 -2.92
CA ASP A 734 7.18 -8.33 -2.43
C ASP A 734 5.96 -8.34 -1.51
N GLY A 735 5.86 -7.35 -0.61
CA GLY A 735 4.70 -7.18 0.27
C GLY A 735 3.41 -6.93 -0.51
N GLN A 736 3.46 -6.13 -1.57
CA GLN A 736 2.32 -5.88 -2.46
C GLN A 736 1.94 -7.14 -3.26
N PHE A 737 2.93 -7.84 -3.81
CA PHE A 737 2.73 -9.07 -4.56
C PHE A 737 2.10 -10.18 -3.70
N SER A 738 2.68 -10.48 -2.53
CA SER A 738 2.15 -11.45 -1.58
C SER A 738 0.75 -11.07 -1.08
N LEU A 739 0.50 -9.79 -0.76
CA LEU A 739 -0.85 -9.35 -0.39
C LEU A 739 -1.85 -9.51 -1.54
N GLY A 740 -1.42 -9.28 -2.78
CA GLY A 740 -2.20 -9.54 -3.99
C GLY A 740 -2.60 -11.02 -4.11
N LEU A 741 -1.66 -11.95 -3.90
CA LEU A 741 -1.93 -13.40 -3.86
C LEU A 741 -2.88 -13.79 -2.72
N MET A 742 -2.73 -13.21 -1.53
CA MET A 742 -3.62 -13.47 -0.39
C MET A 742 -5.05 -12.98 -0.68
N CYS A 743 -5.20 -11.80 -1.29
CA CYS A 743 -6.49 -11.28 -1.79
C CYS A 743 -7.09 -12.16 -2.91
N LEU A 744 -6.29 -12.63 -3.85
CA LEU A 744 -6.74 -13.45 -4.99
C LEU A 744 -7.32 -14.80 -4.54
N ASN A 745 -6.70 -15.39 -3.52
CA ASN A 745 -7.01 -16.74 -3.02
C ASN A 745 -7.91 -16.76 -1.77
N GLY A 746 -8.18 -15.60 -1.15
CA GLY A 746 -8.98 -15.52 0.07
C GLY A 746 -8.29 -16.11 1.31
N ARG A 747 -6.95 -16.05 1.34
CA ARG A 747 -6.11 -16.56 2.43
C ARG A 747 -5.86 -15.45 3.45
N GLY A 748 -6.32 -15.63 4.68
CA GLY A 748 -6.22 -14.63 5.76
C GLY A 748 -7.09 -13.37 5.59
N VAL A 749 -7.45 -13.02 4.35
CA VAL A 749 -8.40 -11.96 3.98
C VAL A 749 -9.64 -12.52 3.28
N LYS A 750 -10.70 -11.72 3.20
CA LYS A 750 -11.81 -12.00 2.27
C LYS A 750 -11.28 -11.98 0.82
N GLN A 751 -11.60 -13.01 0.04
CA GLN A 751 -11.26 -13.07 -1.38
C GLN A 751 -11.77 -11.84 -2.14
N SER A 752 -10.91 -11.23 -2.95
CA SER A 752 -11.24 -10.11 -3.82
C SER A 752 -10.24 -9.99 -4.97
N ASP A 753 -10.66 -10.42 -6.16
CA ASP A 753 -9.91 -10.27 -7.41
C ASP A 753 -9.60 -8.78 -7.72
N VAL A 754 -10.47 -7.86 -7.30
CA VAL A 754 -10.29 -6.41 -7.50
C VAL A 754 -9.20 -5.84 -6.59
N GLU A 755 -9.11 -6.29 -5.34
CA GLU A 755 -7.99 -5.91 -4.47
C GLU A 755 -6.68 -6.56 -4.94
N ALA A 756 -6.73 -7.81 -5.41
CA ALA A 756 -5.58 -8.46 -6.02
C ALA A 756 -5.03 -7.66 -7.22
N VAL A 757 -5.91 -7.20 -8.13
CA VAL A 757 -5.51 -6.31 -9.25
C VAL A 757 -4.89 -5.01 -8.76
N LYS A 758 -5.42 -4.36 -7.72
CA LYS A 758 -4.82 -3.14 -7.16
C LYS A 758 -3.40 -3.39 -6.66
N TRP A 759 -3.19 -4.46 -5.90
CA TRP A 759 -1.89 -4.77 -5.32
C TRP A 759 -0.87 -5.26 -6.36
N PHE A 760 -1.27 -6.12 -7.30
CA PHE A 760 -0.44 -6.49 -8.45
C PHE A 760 -0.11 -5.29 -9.35
N THR A 761 -1.02 -4.31 -9.49
CA THR A 761 -0.72 -3.08 -10.25
C THR A 761 0.38 -2.25 -9.60
N LYS A 762 0.38 -2.11 -8.26
CA LYS A 762 1.46 -1.42 -7.54
C LYS A 762 2.81 -2.17 -7.63
N ALA A 763 2.80 -3.50 -7.46
CA ALA A 763 4.01 -4.30 -7.61
C ALA A 763 4.56 -4.18 -9.05
N ALA A 764 3.70 -4.39 -10.05
CA ALA A 764 4.06 -4.36 -11.46
C ALA A 764 4.56 -2.98 -11.94
N SER A 765 4.06 -1.88 -11.36
CA SER A 765 4.54 -0.52 -11.66
C SER A 765 5.95 -0.26 -11.14
N GLN A 766 6.36 -0.93 -10.05
CA GLN A 766 7.71 -0.86 -9.50
C GLN A 766 8.72 -1.79 -10.21
N GLY A 767 8.28 -2.51 -11.26
CA GLY A 767 9.11 -3.44 -12.01
C GLY A 767 8.95 -4.91 -11.59
N ASP A 768 8.19 -5.23 -10.55
CA ASP A 768 8.10 -6.61 -10.02
C ASP A 768 7.64 -7.63 -11.09
N PRO A 769 8.48 -8.62 -11.47
CA PRO A 769 8.20 -9.50 -12.59
C PRO A 769 7.02 -10.45 -12.34
N ASP A 770 6.83 -10.92 -11.10
CA ASP A 770 5.72 -11.82 -10.76
C ASP A 770 4.39 -11.07 -10.63
N GLY A 771 4.40 -9.85 -10.10
CA GLY A 771 3.28 -8.91 -10.14
C GLY A 771 2.90 -8.53 -11.57
N GLN A 772 3.87 -8.31 -12.46
CA GLN A 772 3.62 -8.08 -13.89
C GLN A 772 2.97 -9.31 -14.55
N PHE A 773 3.51 -10.50 -14.33
CA PHE A 773 2.93 -11.75 -14.84
C PHE A 773 1.49 -11.94 -14.34
N ASN A 774 1.26 -11.84 -13.03
CA ASN A 774 -0.07 -12.05 -12.43
C ASN A 774 -1.07 -10.98 -12.89
N LEU A 775 -0.67 -9.71 -13.01
CA LEU A 775 -1.52 -8.66 -13.59
C LEU A 775 -1.85 -8.96 -15.06
N GLY A 776 -0.91 -9.52 -15.82
CA GLY A 776 -1.15 -10.06 -17.16
C GLY A 776 -2.23 -11.14 -17.18
N VAL A 777 -2.17 -12.12 -16.26
CA VAL A 777 -3.19 -13.18 -16.10
C VAL A 777 -4.57 -12.60 -15.75
N MET A 778 -4.63 -11.61 -14.85
CA MET A 778 -5.90 -10.95 -14.49
C MET A 778 -6.53 -10.23 -15.70
N TYR A 779 -5.73 -9.52 -16.50
CA TYR A 779 -6.19 -8.93 -17.76
C TYR A 779 -6.56 -9.98 -18.84
N LEU A 780 -5.88 -11.12 -18.90
CA LEU A 780 -6.15 -12.19 -19.87
C LEU A 780 -7.48 -12.92 -19.58
N THR A 781 -7.82 -13.04 -18.29
CA THR A 781 -8.97 -13.80 -17.79
C THR A 781 -10.20 -12.94 -17.48
N GLY A 782 -10.05 -11.61 -17.38
CA GLY A 782 -11.12 -10.71 -16.95
C GLY A 782 -11.43 -10.80 -15.45
N ARG A 783 -10.54 -11.39 -14.65
CA ARG A 783 -10.66 -11.44 -13.18
C ARG A 783 -10.23 -10.11 -12.59
N GLY A 784 -11.09 -9.48 -11.80
CA GLY A 784 -10.81 -8.21 -11.10
C GLY A 784 -10.62 -6.97 -11.98
N ALA A 785 -10.40 -7.14 -13.29
CA ALA A 785 -10.21 -6.10 -14.28
C ALA A 785 -11.00 -6.43 -15.57
N VAL A 786 -11.32 -5.42 -16.38
CA VAL A 786 -11.92 -5.64 -17.71
C VAL A 786 -10.94 -6.42 -18.58
N GLN A 787 -11.38 -7.56 -19.14
CA GLN A 787 -10.55 -8.42 -19.98
C GLN A 787 -9.93 -7.63 -21.14
N SER A 788 -8.63 -7.79 -21.35
CA SER A 788 -7.92 -7.15 -22.45
C SER A 788 -6.63 -7.90 -22.78
N ASP A 789 -6.70 -8.75 -23.80
CA ASP A 789 -5.57 -9.51 -24.32
C ASP A 789 -4.37 -8.61 -24.68
N VAL A 790 -4.63 -7.39 -25.19
CA VAL A 790 -3.58 -6.39 -25.50
C VAL A 790 -2.90 -5.86 -24.23
N LYS A 791 -3.62 -5.68 -23.12
CA LYS A 791 -3.00 -5.33 -21.83
C LYS A 791 -2.25 -6.52 -21.23
N ALA A 792 -2.81 -7.72 -21.34
CA ALA A 792 -2.16 -8.95 -20.89
C ALA A 792 -0.81 -9.15 -21.60
N ALA A 793 -0.78 -9.07 -22.93
CA ALA A 793 0.45 -9.14 -23.72
C ALA A 793 1.50 -8.10 -23.28
N LYS A 794 1.11 -6.85 -23.05
CA LYS A 794 2.03 -5.79 -22.59
C LYS A 794 2.65 -6.10 -21.22
N TRP A 795 1.88 -6.65 -20.29
CA TRP A 795 2.40 -7.03 -18.97
C TRP A 795 3.23 -8.31 -19.01
N PHE A 796 2.83 -9.32 -19.80
CA PHE A 796 3.66 -10.50 -20.05
C PHE A 796 4.98 -10.14 -20.75
N THR A 797 5.00 -9.14 -21.64
CA THR A 797 6.24 -8.64 -22.27
C THR A 797 7.21 -8.09 -21.23
N LYS A 798 6.77 -7.17 -20.36
CA LYS A 798 7.62 -6.64 -19.28
C LYS A 798 8.16 -7.74 -18.35
N ALA A 799 7.33 -8.74 -18.00
CA ALA A 799 7.77 -9.87 -17.19
C ALA A 799 8.78 -10.76 -17.94
N ALA A 800 8.54 -11.01 -19.24
CA ALA A 800 9.36 -11.87 -20.09
C ALA A 800 10.75 -11.29 -20.38
N ASP A 801 10.82 -9.97 -20.63
CA ASP A 801 12.06 -9.21 -20.83
C ASP A 801 12.95 -9.25 -19.59
N GLN A 802 12.36 -9.28 -18.39
CA GLN A 802 13.06 -9.43 -17.11
C GLN A 802 13.41 -10.89 -16.76
N GLY A 803 13.10 -11.85 -17.63
CA GLY A 803 13.44 -13.26 -17.43
C GLY A 803 12.37 -14.11 -16.74
N ASN A 804 11.18 -13.59 -16.42
CA ASN A 804 10.14 -14.39 -15.75
C ASN A 804 9.68 -15.55 -16.63
N SER A 805 9.82 -16.80 -16.15
CA SER A 805 9.61 -18.00 -16.99
C SER A 805 8.16 -18.16 -17.45
N ASP A 806 7.20 -17.79 -16.60
CA ASP A 806 5.77 -17.91 -16.88
C ASP A 806 5.25 -16.73 -17.71
N GLY A 807 5.84 -15.55 -17.53
CA GLY A 807 5.71 -14.42 -18.45
C GLY A 807 6.20 -14.76 -19.86
N GLN A 808 7.38 -15.35 -19.99
CA GLN A 808 7.94 -15.82 -21.28
C GLN A 808 7.04 -16.89 -21.92
N PHE A 809 6.61 -17.88 -21.15
CA PHE A 809 5.71 -18.92 -21.65
C PHE A 809 4.37 -18.34 -22.12
N SER A 810 3.74 -17.49 -21.30
CA SER A 810 2.44 -16.88 -21.61
C SER A 810 2.51 -15.95 -22.82
N LEU A 811 3.56 -15.13 -22.93
CA LEU A 811 3.80 -14.30 -24.10
C LEU A 811 3.98 -15.15 -25.37
N GLY A 812 4.68 -16.28 -25.26
CA GLY A 812 4.82 -17.26 -26.33
C GLY A 812 3.48 -17.82 -26.82
N LEU A 813 2.58 -18.20 -25.91
CA LEU A 813 1.22 -18.64 -26.26
C LEU A 813 0.38 -17.52 -26.91
N MET A 814 0.59 -16.27 -26.51
CA MET A 814 -0.08 -15.10 -27.11
C MET A 814 0.37 -14.89 -28.56
N TYR A 815 1.67 -15.03 -28.85
CA TYR A 815 2.20 -15.05 -30.23
C TYR A 815 1.75 -16.28 -31.03
N GLU A 816 1.65 -17.47 -30.42
CA GLU A 816 1.19 -18.70 -31.09
C GLU A 816 -0.27 -18.61 -31.56
N SER A 817 -1.09 -17.84 -30.81
CA SER A 817 -2.54 -17.72 -31.00
C SER A 817 -3.01 -16.39 -31.60
N GLY A 818 -2.13 -15.39 -31.76
CA GLY A 818 -2.50 -14.05 -32.24
C GLY A 818 -3.38 -13.26 -31.26
N ARG A 819 -3.30 -13.58 -29.95
CA ARG A 819 -4.10 -12.92 -28.92
C ARG A 819 -3.37 -11.69 -28.38
N GLY A 820 -3.90 -10.51 -28.66
CA GLY A 820 -3.34 -9.24 -28.17
C GLY A 820 -2.01 -8.79 -28.83
N VAL A 821 -1.41 -9.65 -29.66
CA VAL A 821 -0.23 -9.43 -30.51
C VAL A 821 -0.50 -10.00 -31.90
N GLU A 822 0.29 -9.62 -32.89
CA GLU A 822 0.26 -10.27 -34.20
C GLU A 822 0.76 -11.73 -34.09
N GLN A 823 0.15 -12.65 -34.84
CA GLN A 823 0.46 -14.08 -34.74
C GLN A 823 1.84 -14.37 -35.35
N SER A 824 2.75 -14.96 -34.57
CA SER A 824 4.11 -15.30 -35.00
C SER A 824 4.57 -16.61 -34.35
N ASP A 825 4.55 -17.71 -35.11
CA ASP A 825 5.10 -18.99 -34.66
C ASP A 825 6.60 -18.90 -34.32
N VAL A 826 7.33 -17.97 -34.96
CA VAL A 826 8.77 -17.77 -34.73
C VAL A 826 9.03 -17.08 -33.38
N ASP A 827 8.26 -16.04 -33.04
CA ASP A 827 8.37 -15.39 -31.74
C ASP A 827 7.78 -16.26 -30.62
N ALA A 828 6.74 -17.03 -30.91
CA ALA A 828 6.22 -18.06 -29.99
C ALA A 828 7.31 -19.07 -29.63
N VAL A 829 7.98 -19.66 -30.63
CA VAL A 829 9.13 -20.57 -30.44
C VAL A 829 10.24 -19.90 -29.65
N LYS A 830 10.60 -18.66 -29.97
CA LYS A 830 11.66 -17.89 -29.29
C LYS A 830 11.37 -17.75 -27.79
N TRP A 831 10.20 -17.26 -27.42
CA TRP A 831 9.81 -17.04 -26.02
C TRP A 831 9.60 -18.34 -25.25
N ILE A 832 8.94 -19.33 -25.84
CA ILE A 832 8.75 -20.66 -25.23
C ILE A 832 10.11 -21.37 -25.05
N THR A 833 11.07 -21.18 -25.96
CA THR A 833 12.43 -21.71 -25.81
C THR A 833 13.18 -21.08 -24.64
N MET A 834 12.95 -19.80 -24.34
CA MET A 834 13.54 -19.16 -23.14
C MET A 834 12.95 -19.78 -21.86
N ALA A 835 11.63 -19.85 -21.75
CA ALA A 835 10.94 -20.47 -20.61
C ALA A 835 11.36 -21.94 -20.41
N ALA A 836 11.38 -22.74 -21.49
CA ALA A 836 11.75 -24.15 -21.46
C ALA A 836 13.20 -24.39 -21.00
N ARG A 837 14.13 -23.48 -21.35
CA ARG A 837 15.53 -23.52 -20.90
C ARG A 837 15.69 -23.18 -19.42
N GLN A 838 14.84 -22.30 -18.87
CA GLN A 838 14.81 -21.98 -17.45
C GLN A 838 14.16 -23.07 -16.58
N GLY A 839 13.55 -24.09 -17.20
CA GLY A 839 12.95 -25.23 -16.51
C GLY A 839 11.43 -25.29 -16.59
N ASN A 840 10.75 -24.25 -17.09
CA ASN A 840 9.28 -24.17 -17.10
C ASN A 840 8.63 -25.42 -17.76
N PRO A 841 7.92 -26.30 -17.01
CA PRO A 841 7.49 -27.59 -17.55
C PRO A 841 6.47 -27.48 -18.68
N SER A 842 5.53 -26.54 -18.59
CA SER A 842 4.53 -26.28 -19.63
C SER A 842 5.16 -25.66 -20.88
N GLY A 843 6.18 -24.81 -20.72
CA GLY A 843 7.04 -24.33 -21.81
C GLY A 843 7.81 -25.47 -22.48
N GLN A 844 8.36 -26.42 -21.72
CA GLN A 844 9.04 -27.61 -22.27
C GLN A 844 8.06 -28.51 -23.06
N ASN A 845 6.87 -28.78 -22.53
CA ASN A 845 5.84 -29.53 -23.23
C ASN A 845 5.40 -28.83 -24.53
N SER A 846 5.18 -27.51 -24.49
CA SER A 846 4.77 -26.73 -25.67
C SER A 846 5.86 -26.64 -26.73
N LEU A 847 7.14 -26.50 -26.34
CA LEU A 847 8.27 -26.60 -27.26
C LEU A 847 8.35 -27.99 -27.92
N GLY A 848 8.06 -29.04 -27.14
CA GLY A 848 7.94 -30.41 -27.67
C GLY A 848 6.83 -30.54 -28.71
N LEU A 849 5.67 -29.90 -28.49
CA LEU A 849 4.58 -29.85 -29.47
C LEU A 849 4.98 -29.07 -30.75
N MET A 850 5.72 -27.96 -30.62
CA MET A 850 6.22 -27.19 -31.77
C MET A 850 7.17 -28.01 -32.64
N TYR A 851 8.16 -28.71 -32.05
CA TYR A 851 9.04 -29.62 -32.78
C TYR A 851 8.31 -30.85 -33.39
N LYS A 852 7.32 -31.42 -32.69
CA LYS A 852 6.50 -32.56 -33.16
C LYS A 852 5.64 -32.23 -34.38
N ASN A 853 5.27 -30.96 -34.52
CA ASN A 853 4.34 -30.45 -35.54
C ASN A 853 5.02 -29.59 -36.63
N GLY A 854 6.26 -29.12 -36.43
CA GLY A 854 6.96 -28.21 -37.35
C GLY A 854 6.43 -26.76 -37.33
N ARG A 855 5.96 -26.28 -36.17
CA ARG A 855 5.49 -24.88 -36.00
C ARG A 855 6.63 -23.99 -35.53
N GLY A 856 7.04 -23.03 -36.37
CA GLY A 856 8.14 -22.08 -36.09
C GLY A 856 9.55 -22.70 -36.02
N VAL A 857 9.65 -24.03 -36.05
CA VAL A 857 10.88 -24.83 -36.09
C VAL A 857 10.77 -25.92 -37.17
N GLU A 858 11.90 -26.46 -37.62
CA GLU A 858 11.92 -27.69 -38.39
C GLU A 858 11.35 -28.86 -37.57
N LEU A 859 10.57 -29.73 -38.21
CA LEU A 859 9.93 -30.87 -37.56
C LEU A 859 10.99 -31.88 -37.10
N SER A 860 11.04 -32.16 -35.79
CA SER A 860 12.01 -33.07 -35.19
C SER A 860 11.40 -33.86 -34.03
N ASP A 861 11.10 -35.13 -34.26
CA ASP A 861 10.63 -36.04 -33.22
C ASP A 861 11.68 -36.28 -32.13
N ILE A 862 12.97 -36.16 -32.46
CA ILE A 862 14.08 -36.33 -31.52
C ILE A 862 14.13 -35.14 -30.54
N GLU A 863 13.97 -33.90 -31.01
CA GLU A 863 13.85 -32.74 -30.11
C GLU A 863 12.54 -32.76 -29.35
N ALA A 864 11.42 -33.12 -29.99
CA ALA A 864 10.14 -33.28 -29.32
C ALA A 864 10.24 -34.28 -28.16
N PHE A 865 10.81 -35.47 -28.39
CA PHE A 865 11.04 -36.48 -27.36
C PHE A 865 11.91 -35.95 -26.21
N LYS A 866 13.01 -35.23 -26.50
CA LYS A 866 13.87 -34.61 -25.47
C LYS A 866 13.11 -33.61 -24.59
N TRP A 867 12.26 -32.77 -25.18
CA TRP A 867 11.53 -31.74 -24.44
C TRP A 867 10.35 -32.31 -23.65
N PHE A 868 9.59 -33.27 -24.21
CA PHE A 868 8.60 -34.03 -23.44
C PHE A 868 9.24 -34.83 -22.29
N SER A 869 10.43 -35.41 -22.49
CA SER A 869 11.16 -36.12 -21.43
C SER A 869 11.47 -35.23 -20.23
N LYS A 870 11.91 -33.98 -20.47
CA LYS A 870 12.16 -33.02 -19.39
C LYS A 870 10.86 -32.64 -18.67
N ALA A 871 9.82 -32.24 -19.40
CA ALA A 871 8.52 -31.90 -18.81
C ALA A 871 7.96 -33.05 -17.96
N ALA A 872 7.96 -34.27 -18.51
CA ALA A 872 7.47 -35.46 -17.83
C ALA A 872 8.24 -35.82 -16.55
N SER A 873 9.56 -35.62 -16.56
CA SER A 873 10.44 -35.84 -15.40
C SER A 873 10.19 -34.86 -14.24
N GLN A 874 9.71 -33.65 -14.56
CA GLN A 874 9.29 -32.64 -13.57
C GLN A 874 7.84 -32.82 -13.08
N GLY A 875 7.12 -33.83 -13.59
CA GLY A 875 5.75 -34.14 -13.21
C GLY A 875 4.68 -33.62 -14.15
N ASP A 876 4.99 -32.86 -15.21
CA ASP A 876 4.00 -32.24 -16.08
C ASP A 876 3.08 -33.28 -16.75
N PRO A 877 1.75 -33.25 -16.50
CA PRO A 877 0.85 -34.34 -16.91
C PRO A 877 0.67 -34.42 -18.43
N ASP A 878 0.76 -33.30 -19.15
CA ASP A 878 0.68 -33.27 -20.61
C ASP A 878 2.01 -33.66 -21.27
N GLY A 879 3.14 -33.32 -20.66
CA GLY A 879 4.46 -33.84 -21.01
C GLY A 879 4.55 -35.35 -20.81
N GLN A 880 4.00 -35.88 -19.70
CA GLN A 880 3.89 -37.33 -19.45
C GLN A 880 2.98 -38.02 -20.48
N LEU A 881 1.82 -37.42 -20.81
CA LEU A 881 0.94 -37.90 -21.89
C LEU A 881 1.68 -37.92 -23.24
N ASN A 882 2.31 -36.81 -23.63
CA ASN A 882 3.03 -36.70 -24.90
C ASN A 882 4.20 -37.67 -24.97
N LEU A 883 4.98 -37.83 -23.90
CA LEU A 883 6.07 -38.81 -23.83
C LEU A 883 5.55 -40.25 -24.01
N GLY A 884 4.44 -40.60 -23.35
CA GLY A 884 3.77 -41.89 -23.56
C GLY A 884 3.32 -42.10 -25.02
N LEU A 885 2.82 -41.05 -25.68
CA LEU A 885 2.46 -41.09 -27.11
C LEU A 885 3.67 -41.21 -28.05
N MET A 886 4.86 -40.76 -27.64
CA MET A 886 6.11 -40.97 -28.41
C MET A 886 6.56 -42.43 -28.31
N TYR A 887 6.57 -43.00 -27.10
CA TYR A 887 6.88 -44.41 -26.85
C TYR A 887 5.88 -45.38 -27.51
N GLU A 888 4.57 -45.10 -27.45
CA GLU A 888 3.51 -45.92 -28.08
C GLU A 888 3.75 -46.08 -29.60
N ARG A 889 4.38 -45.09 -30.23
CA ARG A 889 4.44 -44.92 -31.68
C ARG A 889 5.86 -44.98 -32.27
N GLY A 890 6.89 -45.13 -31.43
CA GLY A 890 8.28 -45.11 -31.88
C GLY A 890 8.71 -43.79 -32.53
N ARG A 891 8.15 -42.65 -32.11
CA ARG A 891 8.52 -41.32 -32.64
C ARG A 891 9.65 -40.73 -31.81
N GLY A 892 10.83 -40.57 -32.42
CA GLY A 892 12.02 -39.99 -31.77
C GLY A 892 12.70 -40.89 -30.73
N VAL A 893 12.15 -42.08 -30.47
CA VAL A 893 12.59 -43.11 -29.55
C VAL A 893 12.18 -44.48 -30.10
N GLU A 894 12.79 -45.58 -29.62
CA GLU A 894 12.32 -46.93 -29.93
C GLU A 894 10.90 -47.15 -29.39
N GLN A 895 10.06 -47.91 -30.11
CA GLN A 895 8.69 -48.15 -29.69
C GLN A 895 8.64 -49.09 -28.48
N SER A 896 7.93 -48.69 -27.42
CA SER A 896 7.57 -49.60 -26.33
C SER A 896 6.21 -49.25 -25.74
N ASP A 897 5.29 -50.21 -25.77
CA ASP A 897 4.01 -50.10 -25.05
C ASP A 897 4.21 -50.13 -23.51
N ALA A 898 5.32 -50.65 -22.98
CA ALA A 898 5.53 -50.74 -21.52
C ALA A 898 5.86 -49.37 -20.90
N GLU A 899 6.86 -48.67 -21.45
CA GLU A 899 7.17 -47.28 -21.07
C GLU A 899 6.00 -46.34 -21.35
N ALA A 900 5.27 -46.54 -22.46
CA ALA A 900 4.04 -45.79 -22.72
C ALA A 900 2.99 -46.01 -21.63
N PHE A 901 2.76 -47.25 -21.20
CA PHE A 901 1.86 -47.59 -20.11
C PHE A 901 2.28 -46.94 -18.78
N GLU A 902 3.57 -46.90 -18.44
CA GLU A 902 4.06 -46.19 -17.26
C GLU A 902 3.76 -44.68 -17.31
N TRP A 903 4.08 -44.03 -18.44
CA TRP A 903 3.90 -42.58 -18.57
C TRP A 903 2.44 -42.16 -18.62
N PHE A 904 1.57 -42.92 -19.30
CA PHE A 904 0.13 -42.73 -19.19
C PHE A 904 -0.39 -42.99 -17.77
N THR A 905 0.15 -43.97 -17.04
CA THR A 905 -0.24 -44.22 -15.63
C THR A 905 0.06 -43.01 -14.75
N LYS A 906 1.26 -42.42 -14.87
CA LYS A 906 1.66 -41.22 -14.13
C LYS A 906 0.70 -40.05 -14.43
N ALA A 907 0.44 -39.75 -15.71
CA ALA A 907 -0.47 -38.68 -16.12
C ALA A 907 -1.95 -38.95 -15.71
N ALA A 908 -2.42 -40.19 -15.84
CA ALA A 908 -3.79 -40.58 -15.52
C ALA A 908 -4.11 -40.49 -14.02
N ILE A 909 -3.13 -40.76 -13.16
CA ILE A 909 -3.22 -40.57 -11.70
C ILE A 909 -3.39 -39.08 -11.36
N GLN A 910 -2.67 -38.19 -12.06
CA GLN A 910 -2.80 -36.72 -11.93
C GLN A 910 -4.09 -36.15 -12.54
N GLY A 911 -4.95 -36.99 -13.12
CA GLY A 911 -6.28 -36.60 -13.61
C GLY A 911 -6.39 -36.45 -15.12
N ASN A 912 -5.29 -36.47 -15.87
CA ASN A 912 -5.29 -36.17 -17.31
C ASN A 912 -6.27 -37.07 -18.10
N LEU A 913 -7.23 -36.45 -18.80
CA LEU A 913 -8.37 -37.11 -19.45
C LEU A 913 -7.95 -38.06 -20.58
N ASP A 914 -6.99 -37.63 -21.40
CA ASP A 914 -6.50 -38.43 -22.53
C ASP A 914 -5.59 -39.56 -22.05
N ALA A 915 -4.77 -39.33 -21.02
CA ALA A 915 -3.98 -40.39 -20.39
C ALA A 915 -4.89 -41.47 -19.76
N GLN A 916 -5.97 -41.08 -19.06
CA GLN A 916 -6.97 -42.03 -18.55
C GLN A 916 -7.66 -42.81 -19.68
N SER A 917 -7.91 -42.16 -20.83
CA SER A 917 -8.51 -42.79 -22.00
C SER A 917 -7.53 -43.79 -22.68
N SER A 918 -6.27 -43.41 -22.84
CA SER A 918 -5.19 -44.25 -23.38
C SER A 918 -4.88 -45.45 -22.49
N LEU A 919 -4.80 -45.24 -21.18
CA LEU A 919 -4.60 -46.30 -20.18
C LEU A 919 -5.76 -47.30 -20.19
N GLY A 920 -7.00 -46.82 -20.30
CA GLY A 920 -8.18 -47.68 -20.49
C GLY A 920 -8.12 -48.51 -21.78
N LEU A 921 -7.58 -47.95 -22.87
CA LEU A 921 -7.35 -48.67 -24.12
C LEU A 921 -6.26 -49.74 -23.97
N MET A 922 -5.16 -49.45 -23.29
CA MET A 922 -4.05 -50.39 -23.07
C MET A 922 -4.48 -51.62 -22.24
N TYR A 923 -5.18 -51.40 -21.13
CA TYR A 923 -5.78 -52.50 -20.35
C TYR A 923 -6.80 -53.30 -21.17
N LYS A 924 -7.57 -52.65 -22.05
CA LYS A 924 -8.54 -53.32 -22.96
C LYS A 924 -7.85 -54.13 -24.06
N SER A 925 -6.68 -53.73 -24.55
CA SER A 925 -5.95 -54.42 -25.61
C SER A 925 -4.87 -55.40 -25.12
N GLY A 926 -4.43 -55.31 -23.87
CA GLY A 926 -3.26 -56.04 -23.37
C GLY A 926 -1.94 -55.50 -23.95
N ARG A 927 -1.85 -54.19 -24.17
CA ARG A 927 -0.62 -53.52 -24.67
C ARG A 927 0.14 -52.93 -23.50
N GLY A 928 1.41 -53.31 -23.32
CA GLY A 928 2.26 -52.85 -22.20
C GLY A 928 1.86 -53.38 -20.81
N VAL A 929 0.71 -54.05 -20.69
CA VAL A 929 0.13 -54.55 -19.44
C VAL A 929 -0.73 -55.78 -19.71
N GLU A 930 -0.96 -56.60 -18.69
CA GLU A 930 -1.92 -57.71 -18.75
C GLU A 930 -3.34 -57.20 -19.08
N GLN A 931 -4.06 -57.91 -19.96
CA GLN A 931 -5.38 -57.51 -20.42
C GLN A 931 -6.42 -57.59 -19.29
N SER A 932 -7.05 -56.47 -18.95
CA SER A 932 -8.05 -56.37 -17.89
C SER A 932 -9.21 -55.47 -18.29
N ASN A 933 -10.35 -56.06 -18.64
CA ASN A 933 -11.59 -55.31 -18.86
C ASN A 933 -12.03 -54.54 -17.60
N VAL A 934 -11.72 -55.05 -16.39
CA VAL A 934 -12.11 -54.42 -15.12
C VAL A 934 -11.35 -53.10 -14.91
N GLU A 935 -10.04 -53.11 -15.08
CA GLU A 935 -9.23 -51.88 -15.01
C GLU A 935 -9.54 -50.95 -16.20
N ALA A 936 -9.77 -51.48 -17.40
CA ALA A 936 -10.22 -50.67 -18.54
C ALA A 936 -11.55 -49.94 -18.24
N ILE A 937 -12.57 -50.63 -17.73
CA ILE A 937 -13.85 -50.03 -17.33
C ILE A 937 -13.65 -48.96 -16.26
N LYS A 938 -12.81 -49.23 -15.25
CA LYS A 938 -12.48 -48.28 -14.16
C LYS A 938 -11.84 -46.99 -14.69
N TRP A 939 -10.84 -47.08 -15.57
CA TRP A 939 -10.16 -45.92 -16.16
C TRP A 939 -11.03 -45.18 -17.17
N PHE A 940 -11.76 -45.88 -18.04
CA PHE A 940 -12.75 -45.23 -18.91
C PHE A 940 -13.89 -44.58 -18.12
N THR A 941 -14.30 -45.11 -16.96
CA THR A 941 -15.33 -44.48 -16.12
C THR A 941 -14.86 -43.14 -15.56
N LYS A 942 -13.58 -43.02 -15.17
CA LYS A 942 -12.99 -41.72 -14.77
C LYS A 942 -12.98 -40.75 -15.95
N ALA A 943 -12.43 -41.16 -17.09
CA ALA A 943 -12.34 -40.30 -18.27
C ALA A 943 -13.72 -39.86 -18.81
N ALA A 944 -14.71 -40.76 -18.81
CA ALA A 944 -16.08 -40.45 -19.22
C ALA A 944 -16.80 -39.51 -18.25
N ALA A 945 -16.52 -39.59 -16.94
CA ALA A 945 -17.00 -38.62 -15.96
C ALA A 945 -16.41 -37.21 -16.16
N GLN A 946 -15.23 -37.12 -16.78
CA GLN A 946 -14.63 -35.86 -17.26
C GLN A 946 -15.05 -35.47 -18.69
N GLY A 947 -15.97 -36.21 -19.32
CA GLY A 947 -16.51 -35.90 -20.65
C GLY A 947 -15.86 -36.62 -21.84
N SER A 948 -14.91 -37.55 -21.63
CA SER A 948 -14.26 -38.28 -22.73
C SER A 948 -15.26 -39.09 -23.56
N SER A 949 -15.45 -38.68 -24.82
CA SER A 949 -16.28 -39.37 -25.80
C SER A 949 -15.70 -40.74 -26.19
N LEU A 950 -14.37 -40.82 -26.34
CA LEU A 950 -13.62 -42.05 -26.61
C LEU A 950 -13.80 -43.09 -25.49
N ALA A 951 -13.77 -42.65 -24.22
CA ALA A 951 -14.02 -43.50 -23.08
C ALA A 951 -15.49 -43.95 -23.00
N THR A 952 -16.43 -43.03 -23.23
CA THR A 952 -17.87 -43.31 -23.25
C THR A 952 -18.24 -44.35 -24.32
N LEU A 953 -17.68 -44.22 -25.53
CA LEU A 953 -17.83 -45.22 -26.60
C LEU A 953 -17.16 -46.56 -26.23
N SER A 954 -15.98 -46.52 -25.62
CA SER A 954 -15.27 -47.74 -25.21
C SER A 954 -15.99 -48.52 -24.12
N LEU A 955 -16.60 -47.85 -23.13
CA LEU A 955 -17.49 -48.46 -22.14
C LEU A 955 -18.71 -49.10 -22.80
N ARG A 956 -19.36 -48.41 -23.75
CA ARG A 956 -20.53 -48.95 -24.47
C ARG A 956 -20.19 -50.25 -25.19
N VAL A 957 -19.03 -50.31 -25.85
CA VAL A 957 -18.53 -51.52 -26.53
C VAL A 957 -18.22 -52.65 -25.54
N LEU A 958 -17.57 -52.34 -24.40
CA LEU A 958 -17.26 -53.35 -23.37
C LEU A 958 -18.54 -53.95 -22.76
N TYR A 959 -19.48 -53.12 -22.30
CA TYR A 959 -20.75 -53.59 -21.73
C TYR A 959 -21.65 -54.31 -22.76
N GLN A 960 -21.57 -53.96 -24.05
CA GLN A 960 -22.23 -54.73 -25.11
C GLN A 960 -21.58 -56.10 -25.31
N LYS A 961 -20.25 -56.19 -25.26
CA LYS A 961 -19.53 -57.46 -25.40
C LYS A 961 -19.79 -58.40 -24.23
N GLU A 962 -19.81 -57.88 -22.99
CA GLU A 962 -20.17 -58.65 -21.79
C GLU A 962 -21.62 -59.14 -21.83
N ARG A 963 -22.59 -58.29 -22.21
CA ARG A 963 -23.99 -58.72 -22.44
C ARG A 963 -24.15 -59.73 -23.59
N GLY A 964 -23.24 -59.72 -24.56
CA GLY A 964 -23.19 -60.72 -25.63
C GLY A 964 -22.74 -62.12 -25.16
N VAL A 965 -22.07 -62.21 -24.00
CA VAL A 965 -21.65 -63.47 -23.38
C VAL A 965 -22.72 -64.01 -22.41
N GLU A 966 -23.61 -63.17 -21.88
CA GLU A 966 -24.74 -63.56 -21.01
C GLU A 966 -25.89 -64.34 -21.71
N GLN A 967 -25.61 -65.14 -22.76
CA GLN A 967 -26.52 -66.20 -23.21
C GLN A 967 -26.22 -67.58 -22.61
N SER A 968 -25.13 -67.76 -21.86
CA SER A 968 -24.82 -69.01 -21.14
C SER A 968 -24.70 -68.82 -19.62
N GLY A 969 -25.84 -68.86 -18.91
CA GLY A 969 -25.93 -69.29 -17.50
C GLY A 969 -25.50 -68.32 -16.39
N ASN A 970 -26.50 -67.84 -15.62
CA ASN A 970 -26.40 -67.51 -14.19
C ASN A 970 -25.36 -66.46 -13.70
N GLN A 971 -25.56 -65.15 -13.95
CA GLN A 971 -25.05 -64.11 -13.04
C GLN A 971 -25.91 -62.84 -12.85
N LYS A 972 -27.22 -62.95 -13.13
CA LYS A 972 -28.17 -61.82 -13.32
C LYS A 972 -28.54 -60.96 -12.09
N ILE A 973 -27.77 -60.97 -11.00
CA ILE A 973 -28.18 -60.41 -9.69
C ILE A 973 -27.34 -59.21 -9.19
N LEU A 974 -26.05 -59.09 -9.53
CA LEU A 974 -25.21 -58.00 -8.97
C LEU A 974 -25.39 -56.63 -9.65
N PHE A 975 -25.51 -56.58 -10.98
CA PHE A 975 -25.39 -55.32 -11.73
C PHE A 975 -26.61 -54.39 -11.69
N ALA A 976 -27.78 -54.86 -11.22
CA ALA A 976 -29.02 -54.09 -11.27
C ALA A 976 -29.21 -53.05 -10.15
N ARG A 977 -28.35 -53.04 -9.11
CA ARG A 977 -28.48 -52.12 -7.97
C ARG A 977 -27.71 -50.80 -8.16
N ASN A 978 -26.43 -50.85 -8.56
CA ASN A 978 -25.56 -49.67 -8.52
C ASN A 978 -25.93 -48.56 -9.53
N THR A 979 -26.46 -48.91 -10.70
CA THR A 979 -26.89 -47.94 -11.72
C THR A 979 -28.13 -47.14 -11.32
N LYS A 980 -29.03 -47.72 -10.52
CA LYS A 980 -30.25 -47.04 -10.07
C LYS A 980 -30.03 -46.06 -8.92
N GLN A 981 -28.91 -46.18 -8.21
CA GLN A 981 -28.58 -45.34 -7.06
C GLN A 981 -27.83 -44.07 -7.48
N ARG A 982 -26.83 -44.18 -8.38
CA ARG A 982 -26.03 -43.02 -8.84
C ARG A 982 -26.78 -42.02 -9.71
N HIS A 983 -27.81 -42.44 -10.46
CA HIS A 983 -28.65 -41.51 -11.23
C HIS A 983 -29.50 -40.57 -10.36
N VAL A 984 -29.61 -40.82 -9.05
CA VAL A 984 -30.30 -39.92 -8.09
C VAL A 984 -29.35 -38.88 -7.50
N GLU A 985 -28.03 -39.16 -7.51
CA GLU A 985 -26.99 -38.28 -6.97
C GLU A 985 -26.41 -37.34 -8.04
N ALA A 986 -26.46 -37.73 -9.33
CA ALA A 986 -26.07 -36.88 -10.47
C ALA A 986 -27.20 -35.96 -10.99
N SER A 987 -28.23 -35.71 -10.18
CA SER A 987 -29.40 -34.87 -10.51
C SER A 987 -29.85 -34.02 -9.31
N LYS A 988 -28.89 -33.65 -8.46
CA LYS A 988 -28.99 -32.74 -7.32
C LYS A 988 -27.74 -31.88 -7.25
#